data_AF-A0A4Q2DAB4-F1
#
_entry.id   AF-A0A4Q2DAB4-F1
#
_cell.length_a   1.000
_cell.length_b   1.000
_cell.length_c   1.000
_cell.angle_alpha   90.00
_cell.angle_beta   90.00
_cell.angle_gamma   90.00
#
_symmetry.space_group_name_H-M   'P 1'
#
loop_
_entity.id
_entity.type
_entity.pdbx_description
1 polymer ?
#
loop_
_entity_poly.entity_id
_entity_poly.type
_entity_poly.pdbx_seq_one_letter_code
_entity_poly.pdbx_strand_id
1 'polypeptide(L)'
;MPSPSKDFSIVVVGGGMTGLAITTALLRAGLDVHVFESAPKFDEVGAGVGLGPNAVKALRGLGVLDDVLVKADPPKLSMRPYTFISGKGNHEHIFDYATSANQDGLGIYRPMFLDALVPTIDPKYTHFDKRAVSISTLPSGKHVVTFHDNTSVEADIVIGADGIKSITREFVAGPHPHKHLSYVNTNTYRGMVSISALKKDGVKTDLTRPLLWMGMKKHVVTYPIKGNELLNVGAAFSTSFIPSPPLTESWVERSVPASEMFDAYEDWGTDAKIILSHIKEPSKWAMHVVEPLEHYVKQKVVLIGDAAHSMVPHLSAGVGQGFEDAYVLYRILIHPKTTSKNLKIDKTNWHQSKLSSLNPSIVEVAIRTYFLIVTGSSETTWYQVRALMDRPTNIRNMSVIAHVDHGKSTLTDSLVSKAGIIASAKAGDMRFTDTRDDEKERGITIKSTAISMYFEVDKEELSSIKQETKGHEFLINLIDSPGHVDFSSEVTAALRVTDGALVVVDCVEGVCVQTETVLRQALTERIKPVVIINKVDRALLELQVDKESLYQSFMRTIETVNVIISTYHDAALGDVQVYPEKGTIAFGSGLHGWGFTLRQFAARYAKKFGVDKEKMMVKLWGDNYFNPATRKWTTNGTDANGKPLERAFNSFVLDPIFKIFDAVMNFKKDTVTTILEKLDVKLAADERDQEGKALLKTIMRRFLPAGDSLLEMIVINLPSPATAQRYRVETLYEGPLDDESAIGIRDCDPKGPLVLYVSKMVPTSDKGRFYAFGRVFSGTVKSGPKVRIQGPNYVPGKKEDLFVKAIQRTVLMMGRYVEPIEDCPAGNIIGLVGIDQFLLKSGTLTTSETAHNMRVMRFSVSPVVQVAVEVKNASDLPKLVEGLKRLSKSDPCVQAWIAETGEHIVAGAGELHLEICLKDLQEDHAGVPLKISDPVVPYRETVKTESSIVALSKSPNKHNRLFVKALPLDDELTKAIEGGTVNARDDFKLRARVLADDYGWDVADARKIWCFGPDTTGPNLLVDVTKGVQFLNEIKYSCVAAFQWATKEGVCAEESVRGIRVNVLDVTLLSDSIHRGGGQIIPTMRRATYAACLLATPGLQEPIYLVEIQCPESAIGAVHSCLNERRGQVFSEKQRPGTPMFMIKAYLPVAESFGLHGELQSHTAGQAFPQTVFNHWELMAGSPLDKGSDMEELVVRIRTRKGLKPEIPSLDTYYDKL
;
A
#
# COMPACT_ATOMS: atom_id res chain seq x y z
N MET A 1 16.63 -2.04 -48.92
CA MET A 1 15.56 -2.02 -49.94
C MET A 1 14.87 -0.68 -49.84
N PRO A 2 14.60 0.04 -50.95
CA PRO A 2 13.76 1.25 -50.88
C PRO A 2 12.39 0.87 -50.33
N SER A 3 11.86 1.64 -49.39
CA SER A 3 10.54 1.41 -48.83
C SER A 3 9.51 1.51 -49.96
N PRO A 4 8.45 0.66 -49.99
CA PRO A 4 7.38 0.82 -50.96
C PRO A 4 6.78 2.23 -50.81
N SER A 5 6.64 2.97 -51.91
CA SER A 5 6.08 4.32 -51.89
C SER A 5 4.73 4.31 -51.19
N LYS A 6 4.57 5.17 -50.18
CA LYS A 6 3.31 5.30 -49.44
C LYS A 6 2.19 5.77 -50.36
N ASP A 7 0.95 5.38 -50.08
CA ASP A 7 -0.23 5.65 -50.88
C ASP A 7 -0.93 6.98 -50.52
N PHE A 8 -0.21 7.92 -49.91
CA PHE A 8 -0.74 9.20 -49.41
C PHE A 8 0.27 10.34 -49.56
N SER A 9 -0.22 11.56 -49.80
CA SER A 9 0.59 12.78 -49.83
C SER A 9 0.50 13.60 -48.54
N ILE A 10 1.56 14.34 -48.22
CA ILE A 10 1.67 15.12 -46.98
C ILE A 10 1.97 16.58 -47.30
N VAL A 11 1.24 17.49 -46.65
CA VAL A 11 1.51 18.92 -46.63
C VAL A 11 1.92 19.34 -45.23
N VAL A 12 3.06 20.01 -45.11
CA VAL A 12 3.53 20.65 -43.88
C VAL A 12 3.30 22.15 -44.00
N VAL A 13 2.47 22.71 -43.12
CA VAL A 13 2.17 24.15 -43.08
C VAL A 13 3.07 24.79 -42.02
N GLY A 14 4.06 25.56 -42.43
CA GLY A 14 5.08 26.18 -41.59
C GLY A 14 6.45 25.53 -41.75
N GLY A 15 7.43 26.32 -42.20
CA GLY A 15 8.82 25.92 -42.45
C GLY A 15 9.79 26.35 -41.34
N GLY A 16 9.32 26.40 -40.09
CA GLY A 16 10.17 26.60 -38.92
C GLY A 16 11.08 25.39 -38.64
N MET A 17 11.85 25.44 -37.54
CA MET A 17 12.79 24.36 -37.18
C MET A 17 12.12 22.98 -37.13
N THR A 18 10.95 22.88 -36.48
CA THR A 18 10.19 21.63 -36.36
C THR A 18 9.62 21.16 -37.70
N GLY A 19 9.06 22.07 -38.51
CA GLY A 19 8.49 21.77 -39.83
C GLY A 19 9.55 21.29 -40.83
N LEU A 20 10.73 21.89 -40.83
CA LEU A 20 11.85 21.45 -41.67
C LEU A 20 12.41 20.11 -41.21
N ALA A 21 12.58 19.89 -39.90
CA ALA A 21 13.10 18.62 -39.39
C ALA A 21 12.23 17.42 -39.79
N ILE A 22 10.90 17.53 -39.68
CA ILE A 22 10.00 16.46 -40.11
C ILE A 22 9.96 16.32 -41.64
N THR A 23 10.00 17.44 -42.39
CA THR A 23 10.00 17.42 -43.85
C THR A 23 11.23 16.69 -44.38
N THR A 24 12.43 17.05 -43.91
CA THR A 24 13.68 16.37 -44.29
C THR A 24 13.64 14.88 -43.95
N ALA A 25 13.16 14.53 -42.74
CA ALA A 25 13.10 13.13 -42.32
C ALA A 25 12.14 12.29 -43.19
N LEU A 26 10.95 12.81 -43.50
CA LEU A 26 9.96 12.11 -44.32
C LEU A 26 10.41 11.99 -45.79
N LEU A 27 11.04 13.03 -46.36
CA LEU A 27 11.62 12.97 -47.71
C LEU A 27 12.73 11.91 -47.79
N ARG A 28 13.63 11.85 -46.79
CA ARG A 28 14.67 10.81 -46.69
C ARG A 28 14.08 9.40 -46.54
N ALA A 29 12.88 9.27 -45.98
CA ALA A 29 12.15 8.01 -45.88
C ALA A 29 11.36 7.64 -47.15
N GLY A 30 11.38 8.50 -48.19
CA GLY A 30 10.75 8.24 -49.49
C GLY A 30 9.27 8.61 -49.57
N LEU A 31 8.76 9.48 -48.69
CA LEU A 31 7.38 9.97 -48.75
C LEU A 31 7.26 11.26 -49.58
N ASP A 32 6.10 11.44 -50.21
CA ASP A 32 5.73 12.66 -50.94
C ASP A 32 5.28 13.75 -49.96
N VAL A 33 6.17 14.71 -49.69
CA VAL A 33 5.98 15.76 -48.68
C VAL A 33 6.36 17.13 -49.24
N HIS A 34 5.46 18.09 -49.10
CA HIS A 34 5.69 19.49 -49.45
C HIS A 34 5.55 20.41 -48.24
N VAL A 35 6.50 21.32 -48.06
CA VAL A 35 6.48 22.33 -46.98
C VAL A 35 6.12 23.71 -47.54
N PHE A 36 5.19 24.38 -46.88
CA PHE A 36 4.67 25.69 -47.26
C PHE A 36 5.02 26.70 -46.16
N GLU A 37 5.88 27.67 -46.49
CA GLU A 37 6.34 28.72 -45.59
C GLU A 37 5.67 30.05 -45.92
N SER A 38 5.24 30.76 -44.88
CA SER A 38 4.62 32.08 -44.96
C SER A 38 5.60 33.20 -45.35
N ALA A 39 6.88 33.06 -45.01
CA ALA A 39 7.93 34.00 -45.35
C ALA A 39 8.38 33.87 -46.83
N PRO A 40 8.93 34.94 -47.44
CA PRO A 40 9.44 34.92 -48.83
C PRO A 40 10.74 34.10 -48.99
N LYS A 41 11.41 33.80 -47.88
CA LYS A 41 12.59 32.94 -47.78
C LYS A 41 12.71 32.42 -46.35
N PHE A 42 13.52 31.37 -46.15
CA PHE A 42 13.99 31.04 -44.81
C PHE A 42 14.91 32.17 -44.32
N ASP A 43 14.43 32.96 -43.37
CA ASP A 43 15.09 34.21 -42.95
C ASP A 43 16.05 34.03 -41.75
N GLU A 44 17.04 34.92 -41.65
CA GLU A 44 18.15 34.88 -40.69
C GLU A 44 17.81 35.42 -39.28
N VAL A 45 16.56 35.85 -39.06
CA VAL A 45 16.16 36.46 -37.78
C VAL A 45 15.74 35.38 -36.79
N GLY A 46 16.59 35.10 -35.80
CA GLY A 46 16.31 34.12 -34.76
C GLY A 46 17.15 34.32 -33.51
N ALA A 47 16.75 33.72 -32.40
CA ALA A 47 17.55 33.67 -31.18
C ALA A 47 18.36 32.38 -31.12
N GLY A 48 19.35 32.31 -30.21
CA GLY A 48 19.91 31.03 -29.81
C GLY A 48 18.83 30.15 -29.19
N VAL A 49 18.97 28.83 -29.32
CA VAL A 49 18.06 27.86 -28.72
C VAL A 49 18.86 26.76 -28.03
N GLY A 50 18.44 26.40 -26.81
CA GLY A 50 19.01 25.30 -26.06
C GLY A 50 18.17 24.03 -26.23
N LEU A 51 18.80 22.96 -26.72
CA LEU A 51 18.18 21.65 -26.91
C LEU A 51 18.64 20.70 -25.82
N GLY A 52 17.69 20.18 -25.06
CA GLY A 52 17.93 19.16 -24.04
C GLY A 52 18.18 17.77 -24.62
N PRO A 53 18.52 16.78 -23.77
CA PRO A 53 18.87 15.42 -24.22
C PRO A 53 17.78 14.70 -25.03
N ASN A 54 16.50 14.92 -24.71
CA ASN A 54 15.40 14.29 -25.45
C ASN A 54 15.26 14.86 -26.86
N ALA A 55 15.39 16.18 -27.02
CA ALA A 55 15.42 16.83 -28.33
C ALA A 55 16.57 16.33 -29.20
N VAL A 56 17.77 16.14 -28.62
CA VAL A 56 18.92 15.57 -29.33
C VAL A 56 18.64 14.12 -29.77
N LYS A 57 18.02 13.30 -28.92
CA LYS A 57 17.60 11.94 -29.28
C LYS A 57 16.55 11.95 -30.39
N ALA A 58 15.59 12.87 -30.34
CA ALA A 58 14.56 13.02 -31.37
C ALA A 58 15.19 13.40 -32.73
N LEU A 59 16.09 14.38 -32.77
CA LEU A 59 16.84 14.74 -33.99
C LEU A 59 17.67 13.57 -34.54
N ARG A 60 18.31 12.78 -33.66
CA ARG A 60 19.01 11.56 -34.05
C ARG A 60 18.06 10.54 -34.66
N GLY A 61 16.91 10.35 -34.04
CA GLY A 61 15.87 9.43 -34.50
C GLY A 61 15.19 9.85 -35.80
N LEU A 62 15.12 11.16 -36.07
CA LEU A 62 14.71 11.75 -37.35
C LEU A 62 15.80 11.63 -38.43
N GLY A 63 17.03 11.29 -38.04
CA GLY A 63 18.17 11.17 -38.95
C GLY A 63 18.68 12.52 -39.47
N VAL A 64 18.48 13.62 -38.73
CA VAL A 64 18.89 14.99 -39.13
C VAL A 64 19.95 15.59 -38.19
N LEU A 65 20.31 14.90 -37.11
CA LEU A 65 21.24 15.42 -36.10
C LEU A 65 22.63 15.72 -36.69
N ASP A 66 23.16 14.86 -37.55
CA ASP A 66 24.51 15.01 -38.09
C ASP A 66 24.63 16.25 -38.98
N ASP A 67 23.62 16.54 -39.81
CA ASP A 67 23.55 17.77 -40.61
C ASP A 67 23.56 19.01 -39.71
N VAL A 68 22.80 18.97 -38.62
CA VAL A 68 22.70 20.04 -37.63
C VAL A 68 24.02 20.24 -36.88
N LEU A 69 24.72 19.16 -36.54
CA LEU A 69 26.00 19.21 -35.84
C LEU A 69 27.12 19.83 -36.68
N VAL A 70 27.11 19.64 -38.01
CA VAL A 70 28.08 20.27 -38.92
C VAL A 70 28.03 21.80 -38.86
N LYS A 71 26.84 22.37 -38.59
CA LYS A 71 26.63 23.81 -38.48
C LYS A 71 26.60 24.31 -37.03
N ALA A 72 26.68 23.41 -36.05
CA ALA A 72 26.74 23.78 -34.64
C ALA A 72 28.14 24.27 -34.24
N ASP A 73 28.21 25.20 -33.29
CA ASP A 73 29.46 25.71 -32.75
C ASP A 73 29.49 25.61 -31.20
N PRO A 74 30.27 24.69 -30.62
CA PRO A 74 31.17 23.75 -31.29
C PRO A 74 30.40 22.61 -32.00
N PRO A 75 30.97 21.94 -33.01
CA PRO A 75 30.34 20.86 -33.78
C PRO A 75 30.34 19.54 -33.00
N LYS A 76 29.94 19.59 -31.72
CA LYS A 76 29.83 18.45 -30.82
C LYS A 76 28.71 18.66 -29.83
N LEU A 77 28.11 17.56 -29.42
CA LEU A 77 27.21 17.54 -28.28
C LEU A 77 28.00 17.85 -27.00
N SER A 78 27.34 18.50 -26.04
CA SER A 78 27.94 18.74 -24.73
C SER A 78 26.90 18.65 -23.63
N MET A 79 27.25 17.98 -22.53
CA MET A 79 26.49 18.09 -21.29
C MET A 79 26.53 19.54 -20.81
N ARG A 80 25.38 20.20 -20.84
CA ARG A 80 25.21 21.57 -20.33
C ARG A 80 23.93 21.66 -19.51
N PRO A 81 23.86 21.04 -18.31
CA PRO A 81 22.72 21.26 -17.43
C PRO A 81 22.62 22.74 -17.07
N TYR A 82 21.40 23.25 -16.93
CA TYR A 82 21.19 24.57 -16.35
C TYR A 82 21.53 24.51 -14.86
N THR A 83 22.41 25.40 -14.42
CA THR A 83 22.61 25.68 -12.99
C THR A 83 21.70 26.83 -12.60
N PHE A 84 20.91 26.64 -11.55
CA PHE A 84 20.03 27.64 -10.99
C PHE A 84 20.80 28.40 -9.92
N ILE A 85 20.81 29.72 -10.05
CA ILE A 85 21.47 30.62 -9.10
C ILE A 85 20.53 31.74 -8.71
N SER A 86 20.73 32.32 -7.54
CA SER A 86 19.99 33.50 -7.11
C SER A 86 20.33 34.70 -8.01
N GLY A 87 19.31 35.41 -8.49
CA GLY A 87 19.49 36.71 -9.17
C GLY A 87 19.93 37.82 -8.22
N LYS A 88 19.86 37.59 -6.89
CA LYS A 88 20.19 38.56 -5.83
C LYS A 88 21.48 38.21 -5.09
N GLY A 89 21.99 39.17 -4.32
CA GLY A 89 23.16 38.98 -3.46
C GLY A 89 24.40 38.60 -4.26
N ASN A 90 25.13 37.59 -3.76
CA ASN A 90 26.34 37.05 -4.39
C ASN A 90 26.06 35.88 -5.35
N HIS A 91 24.83 35.77 -5.85
CA HIS A 91 24.43 34.76 -6.83
C HIS A 91 24.64 33.32 -6.35
N GLU A 92 24.19 33.06 -5.12
CA GLU A 92 24.26 31.76 -4.48
C GLU A 92 23.63 30.67 -5.35
N HIS A 93 24.27 29.49 -5.33
CA HIS A 93 23.77 28.30 -5.98
C HIS A 93 22.44 27.86 -5.34
N ILE A 94 21.46 27.54 -6.18
CA ILE A 94 20.14 27.04 -5.75
C ILE A 94 20.02 25.55 -6.06
N PHE A 95 20.32 25.17 -7.31
CA PHE A 95 20.07 23.81 -7.79
C PHE A 95 20.87 23.51 -9.06
N ASP A 96 21.30 22.26 -9.22
CA ASP A 96 21.80 21.71 -10.48
C ASP A 96 20.87 20.62 -10.98
N TYR A 97 20.59 20.63 -12.29
CA TYR A 97 19.92 19.49 -12.93
C TYR A 97 20.78 18.22 -12.80
N ALA A 98 20.22 17.15 -12.21
CA ALA A 98 20.88 15.87 -12.12
C ALA A 98 21.03 15.24 -13.51
N THR A 99 22.26 14.96 -13.94
CA THR A 99 22.56 14.33 -15.24
C THR A 99 23.31 13.02 -15.07
N SER A 100 22.93 11.99 -15.83
CA SER A 100 23.71 10.75 -15.98
C SER A 100 24.75 10.89 -17.10
N ALA A 101 25.77 10.02 -17.12
CA ALA A 101 26.93 10.10 -18.02
C ALA A 101 26.64 10.08 -19.55
N ASN A 102 25.37 9.97 -19.97
CA ASN A 102 24.95 9.82 -21.37
C ASN A 102 23.86 10.84 -21.79
N GLN A 103 23.75 11.99 -21.10
CA GLN A 103 22.70 12.99 -21.33
C GLN A 103 23.26 14.32 -21.89
N ASP A 104 23.68 14.31 -23.16
CA ASP A 104 24.18 15.51 -23.83
C ASP A 104 23.08 16.41 -24.40
N GLY A 105 23.32 17.72 -24.43
CA GLY A 105 22.48 18.72 -25.08
C GLY A 105 23.20 19.42 -26.25
N LEU A 106 22.50 20.37 -26.89
CA LEU A 106 23.01 21.18 -27.99
C LEU A 106 22.49 22.62 -27.89
N GLY A 107 23.40 23.60 -27.84
CA GLY A 107 23.04 25.01 -28.06
C GLY A 107 23.28 25.35 -29.52
N ILE A 108 22.26 25.86 -30.23
CA ILE A 108 22.40 26.23 -31.65
C ILE A 108 21.67 27.54 -31.96
N TYR A 109 22.23 28.32 -32.88
CA TYR A 109 21.60 29.51 -33.42
C TYR A 109 20.57 29.11 -34.49
N ARG A 110 19.31 29.58 -34.38
CA ARG A 110 18.23 29.16 -35.29
C ARG A 110 18.60 29.25 -36.79
N PRO A 111 19.23 30.33 -37.30
CA PRO A 111 19.69 30.38 -38.69
C PRO A 111 20.65 29.26 -39.08
N MET A 112 21.57 28.87 -38.20
CA MET A 112 22.48 27.73 -38.46
C MET A 112 21.73 26.40 -38.55
N PHE A 113 20.64 26.24 -37.79
CA PHE A 113 19.77 25.07 -37.91
C PHE A 113 19.05 25.05 -39.26
N LEU A 114 18.57 26.20 -39.75
CA LEU A 114 17.93 26.31 -41.07
C LEU A 114 18.95 26.05 -42.19
N ASP A 115 20.13 26.66 -42.11
CA ASP A 115 21.23 26.46 -43.07
C ASP A 115 21.74 25.02 -43.12
N ALA A 116 21.54 24.24 -42.06
CA ALA A 116 21.85 22.82 -42.04
C ALA A 116 20.85 21.98 -42.84
N LEU A 117 19.56 22.28 -42.76
CA LEU A 117 18.51 21.43 -43.32
C LEU A 117 17.98 21.92 -44.68
N VAL A 118 17.91 23.22 -44.93
CA VAL A 118 17.39 23.79 -46.18
C VAL A 118 18.13 23.24 -47.41
N PRO A 119 19.48 23.16 -47.44
CA PRO A 119 20.19 22.60 -48.60
C PRO A 119 19.92 21.10 -48.84
N THR A 120 19.37 20.39 -47.86
CA THR A 120 19.07 18.96 -47.96
C THR A 120 17.71 18.67 -48.59
N ILE A 121 16.88 19.70 -48.80
CA ILE A 121 15.54 19.58 -49.40
C ILE A 121 15.61 20.12 -50.83
N ASP A 122 15.18 19.31 -51.80
CA ASP A 122 15.05 19.75 -53.20
C ASP A 122 14.05 20.93 -53.27
N PRO A 123 14.42 22.07 -53.90
CA PRO A 123 13.58 23.27 -53.96
C PRO A 123 12.14 23.04 -54.46
N LYS A 124 11.89 21.98 -55.23
CA LYS A 124 10.52 21.64 -55.68
C LYS A 124 9.54 21.27 -54.56
N TYR A 125 10.06 20.88 -53.39
CA TYR A 125 9.24 20.53 -52.22
C TYR A 125 9.00 21.70 -51.27
N THR A 126 9.64 22.84 -51.50
CA THR A 126 9.53 24.06 -50.67
C THR A 126 8.77 25.17 -51.39
N HIS A 127 7.74 25.73 -50.76
CA HIS A 127 6.93 26.80 -51.32
C HIS A 127 6.91 28.01 -50.39
N PHE A 128 7.27 29.19 -50.90
CA PHE A 128 7.35 30.44 -50.14
C PHE A 128 6.16 31.36 -50.43
N ASP A 129 5.96 32.36 -49.57
CA ASP A 129 4.80 33.26 -49.61
C ASP A 129 3.45 32.50 -49.52
N LYS A 130 3.43 31.40 -48.76
CA LYS A 130 2.26 30.51 -48.60
C LYS A 130 1.72 30.51 -47.18
N ARG A 131 1.17 31.65 -46.76
CA ARG A 131 0.43 31.74 -45.49
C ARG A 131 -0.94 31.07 -45.60
N ALA A 132 -1.18 29.99 -44.86
CA ALA A 132 -2.47 29.31 -44.83
C ALA A 132 -3.55 30.21 -44.20
N VAL A 133 -4.74 30.23 -44.80
CA VAL A 133 -5.91 31.02 -44.37
C VAL A 133 -7.12 30.17 -44.02
N SER A 134 -7.23 28.96 -44.57
CA SER A 134 -8.27 28.00 -44.20
C SER A 134 -7.88 26.58 -44.58
N ILE A 135 -8.44 25.62 -43.85
CA ILE A 135 -8.39 24.19 -44.19
C ILE A 135 -9.82 23.69 -44.33
N SER A 136 -10.10 22.98 -45.41
CA SER A 136 -11.41 22.32 -45.62
C SER A 136 -11.22 20.86 -46.03
N THR A 137 -12.23 20.04 -45.80
CA THR A 137 -12.18 18.60 -46.10
C THR A 137 -13.11 18.29 -47.27
N LEU A 138 -12.58 17.64 -48.29
CA LEU A 138 -13.35 17.20 -49.46
C LEU A 138 -14.16 15.94 -49.14
N PRO A 139 -15.23 15.64 -49.91
CA PRO A 139 -15.97 14.38 -49.81
C PRO A 139 -15.10 13.13 -49.99
N SER A 140 -13.97 13.26 -50.71
CA SER A 140 -12.97 12.20 -50.89
C SER A 140 -12.18 11.86 -49.61
N GLY A 141 -12.27 12.70 -48.58
CA GLY A 141 -11.48 12.59 -47.34
C GLY A 141 -10.08 13.22 -47.41
N LYS A 142 -9.72 13.85 -48.54
CA LYS A 142 -8.55 14.73 -48.67
C LYS A 142 -8.83 16.11 -48.07
N HIS A 143 -7.76 16.81 -47.71
CA HIS A 143 -7.82 18.16 -47.16
C HIS A 143 -7.28 19.17 -48.15
N VAL A 144 -7.95 20.30 -48.26
CA VAL A 144 -7.54 21.46 -49.07
C VAL A 144 -7.03 22.53 -48.13
N VAL A 145 -5.75 22.90 -48.28
CA VAL A 145 -5.16 24.05 -47.61
C VAL A 145 -5.22 25.22 -48.57
N THR A 146 -5.91 26.29 -48.20
CA THR A 146 -5.99 27.54 -48.97
C THR A 146 -5.01 28.55 -48.39
N PHE A 147 -4.29 29.24 -49.27
CA PHE A 147 -3.28 30.24 -48.91
C PHE A 147 -3.77 31.66 -49.22
N HIS A 148 -3.11 32.65 -48.62
CA HIS A 148 -3.48 34.06 -48.72
C HIS A 148 -3.40 34.66 -50.13
N ASP A 149 -2.65 34.04 -51.03
CA ASP A 149 -2.53 34.40 -52.44
C ASP A 149 -3.63 33.77 -53.31
N ASN A 150 -4.66 33.20 -52.68
CA ASN A 150 -5.78 32.46 -53.27
C ASN A 150 -5.39 31.14 -53.97
N THR A 151 -4.16 30.67 -53.81
CA THR A 151 -3.79 29.31 -54.24
C THR A 151 -4.24 28.27 -53.22
N SER A 152 -4.38 27.01 -53.65
CA SER A 152 -4.71 25.90 -52.75
C SER A 152 -3.98 24.62 -53.12
N VAL A 153 -3.77 23.76 -52.14
CA VAL A 153 -3.14 22.44 -52.31
C VAL A 153 -4.00 21.36 -51.67
N GLU A 154 -4.12 20.22 -52.35
CA GLU A 154 -4.80 19.04 -51.84
C GLU A 154 -3.81 18.02 -51.28
N ALA A 155 -4.09 17.49 -50.09
CA ALA A 155 -3.27 16.45 -49.48
C ALA A 155 -4.09 15.45 -48.67
N ASP A 156 -3.56 14.25 -48.49
CA ASP A 156 -4.15 13.26 -47.60
C ASP A 156 -3.90 13.60 -46.12
N ILE A 157 -2.73 14.14 -45.81
CA ILE A 157 -2.34 14.53 -44.44
C ILE A 157 -1.87 15.99 -44.43
N VAL A 158 -2.32 16.75 -43.43
CA VAL A 158 -1.83 18.11 -43.17
C VAL A 158 -1.17 18.16 -41.80
N ILE A 159 0.09 18.61 -41.75
CA ILE A 159 0.87 18.79 -40.52
C ILE A 159 0.98 20.30 -40.26
N GLY A 160 0.32 20.78 -39.21
CA GLY A 160 0.39 22.17 -38.75
C GLY A 160 1.61 22.41 -37.88
N ALA A 161 2.59 23.13 -38.44
CA ALA A 161 3.78 23.65 -37.78
C ALA A 161 3.86 25.19 -37.91
N ASP A 162 2.72 25.85 -38.12
CA ASP A 162 2.54 27.28 -38.42
C ASP A 162 2.52 28.19 -37.17
N GLY A 163 3.00 27.66 -36.04
CA GLY A 163 3.31 28.40 -34.83
C GLY A 163 2.10 28.83 -34.01
N ILE A 164 2.32 29.74 -33.05
CA ILE A 164 1.31 30.16 -32.07
C ILE A 164 0.07 30.85 -32.68
N LYS A 165 0.16 31.35 -33.92
CA LYS A 165 -0.95 31.96 -34.69
C LYS A 165 -1.54 30.98 -35.72
N SER A 166 -1.45 29.68 -35.44
CA SER A 166 -1.80 28.61 -36.36
C SER A 166 -3.26 28.63 -36.78
N ILE A 167 -3.51 28.70 -38.09
CA ILE A 167 -4.83 28.47 -38.69
C ILE A 167 -5.14 26.97 -38.71
N THR A 168 -4.10 26.14 -38.80
CA THR A 168 -4.25 24.68 -38.68
C THR A 168 -4.87 24.31 -37.32
N ARG A 169 -4.45 25.01 -36.25
CA ARG A 169 -5.00 24.85 -34.90
C ARG A 169 -6.47 25.21 -34.83
N GLU A 170 -6.90 26.26 -35.53
CA GLU A 170 -8.32 26.64 -35.61
C GLU A 170 -9.17 25.56 -36.29
N PHE A 171 -8.66 24.91 -37.34
CA PHE A 171 -9.34 23.77 -37.95
C PHE A 171 -9.54 22.63 -36.95
N VAL A 172 -8.49 22.31 -36.18
CA VAL A 172 -8.51 21.22 -35.18
C VAL A 172 -9.40 21.57 -33.98
N ALA A 173 -9.28 22.78 -33.43
CA ALA A 173 -9.93 23.21 -32.18
C ALA A 173 -11.33 23.83 -32.36
N GLY A 174 -11.66 24.36 -33.55
CA GLY A 174 -12.91 25.08 -33.82
C GLY A 174 -12.79 26.62 -33.80
N PRO A 175 -13.84 27.35 -34.24
CA PRO A 175 -13.77 28.75 -34.70
C PRO A 175 -13.75 29.82 -33.57
N HIS A 176 -12.98 29.61 -32.49
CA HIS A 176 -12.84 30.60 -31.41
C HIS A 176 -11.38 31.06 -31.20
N PRO A 177 -10.76 31.75 -32.18
CA PRO A 177 -9.34 32.08 -32.19
C PRO A 177 -8.87 33.00 -31.04
N HIS A 178 -9.76 33.79 -30.42
CA HIS A 178 -9.40 34.73 -29.34
C HIS A 178 -9.62 34.21 -27.92
N LYS A 179 -10.26 33.04 -27.71
CA LYS A 179 -10.45 32.48 -26.36
C LYS A 179 -9.21 31.75 -25.83
N HIS A 180 -8.37 31.25 -26.72
CA HIS A 180 -7.32 30.30 -26.37
C HIS A 180 -5.91 30.88 -26.36
N LEU A 181 -5.71 32.08 -26.91
CA LEU A 181 -4.41 32.75 -26.91
C LEU A 181 -4.40 33.79 -25.79
N SER A 182 -3.44 33.70 -24.88
CA SER A 182 -3.34 34.61 -23.74
C SER A 182 -1.95 35.24 -23.66
N TYR A 183 -1.91 36.54 -23.34
CA TYR A 183 -0.69 37.20 -22.91
C TYR A 183 -0.41 36.79 -21.46
N VAL A 184 0.75 36.21 -21.18
CA VAL A 184 1.08 35.72 -19.82
C VAL A 184 1.59 36.80 -18.88
N ASN A 185 1.35 38.08 -19.22
CA ASN A 185 1.82 39.23 -18.44
C ASN A 185 3.33 39.20 -18.18
N THR A 186 4.09 38.64 -19.14
CA THR A 186 5.55 38.48 -19.06
C THR A 186 6.21 39.09 -20.29
N ASN A 187 7.14 40.02 -20.07
CA ASN A 187 7.99 40.59 -21.11
C ASN A 187 9.40 40.03 -20.98
N THR A 188 9.98 39.59 -22.10
CA THR A 188 11.37 39.14 -22.15
C THR A 188 12.20 40.11 -22.97
N TYR A 189 13.16 40.76 -22.33
CA TYR A 189 14.19 41.56 -22.97
C TYR A 189 15.32 40.64 -23.42
N ARG A 190 15.75 40.78 -24.68
CA ARG A 190 16.76 39.91 -25.29
C ARG A 190 17.90 40.71 -25.87
N GLY A 191 19.11 40.22 -25.63
CA GLY A 191 20.34 40.81 -26.13
C GLY A 191 21.48 39.80 -26.21
N MET A 192 22.54 40.20 -26.93
CA MET A 192 23.80 39.46 -26.99
C MET A 192 24.91 40.37 -26.46
N VAL A 193 25.76 39.83 -25.59
CA VAL A 193 26.84 40.60 -24.95
C VAL A 193 28.15 39.85 -25.05
N SER A 194 29.27 40.59 -25.07
CA SER A 194 30.61 40.00 -25.17
C SER A 194 31.08 39.48 -23.81
N ILE A 195 31.44 38.19 -23.72
CA ILE A 195 31.91 37.58 -22.48
C ILE A 195 33.24 38.21 -22.02
N SER A 196 34.12 38.60 -22.95
CA SER A 196 35.37 39.28 -22.63
C SER A 196 35.14 40.69 -22.07
N ALA A 197 34.15 41.42 -22.59
CA ALA A 197 33.76 42.72 -22.05
C ALA A 197 33.18 42.60 -20.63
N LEU A 198 32.32 41.60 -20.39
CA LEU A 198 31.75 41.33 -19.05
C LEU A 198 32.82 41.01 -18.00
N LYS A 199 33.82 40.19 -18.37
CA LYS A 199 34.95 39.89 -17.49
C LYS A 199 35.80 41.13 -17.18
N LYS A 200 36.00 42.00 -18.17
CA LYS A 200 36.73 43.27 -17.98
C LYS A 200 36.02 44.20 -17.00
N ASP A 201 34.69 44.21 -17.02
CA ASP A 201 33.86 45.04 -16.14
C ASP A 201 33.56 44.37 -14.78
N GLY A 202 34.20 43.24 -14.49
CA GLY A 202 34.29 42.68 -13.14
C GLY A 202 33.27 41.58 -12.80
N VAL A 203 32.57 41.00 -13.78
CA VAL A 203 31.69 39.83 -13.56
C VAL A 203 32.50 38.64 -13.05
N LYS A 204 32.14 38.12 -11.87
CA LYS A 204 32.82 37.00 -11.20
C LYS A 204 32.17 35.64 -11.47
N THR A 205 30.89 35.64 -11.80
CA THR A 205 30.09 34.43 -12.04
C THR A 205 30.62 33.66 -13.26
N ASP A 206 30.66 32.33 -13.15
CA ASP A 206 31.12 31.46 -14.24
C ASP A 206 30.11 31.39 -15.40
N LEU A 207 30.31 32.23 -16.40
CA LEU A 207 29.48 32.31 -17.61
C LEU A 207 29.82 31.24 -18.69
N THR A 208 30.68 30.27 -18.38
CA THR A 208 31.05 29.20 -19.34
C THR A 208 29.99 28.10 -19.47
N ARG A 209 28.93 28.16 -18.66
CA ARG A 209 27.82 27.21 -18.62
C ARG A 209 26.46 27.93 -18.73
N PRO A 210 25.37 27.25 -19.10
CA PRO A 210 24.03 27.80 -19.00
C PRO A 210 23.61 28.05 -17.55
N LEU A 211 23.11 29.24 -17.27
CA LEU A 211 22.66 29.67 -15.95
C LEU A 211 21.21 30.16 -16.03
N LEU A 212 20.42 29.79 -15.02
CA LEU A 212 19.11 30.38 -14.76
C LEU A 212 19.19 31.19 -13.47
N TRP A 213 19.12 32.52 -13.63
CA TRP A 213 19.16 33.47 -12.53
C TRP A 213 17.74 33.69 -12.04
N MET A 214 17.47 33.34 -10.78
CA MET A 214 16.12 33.27 -10.22
C MET A 214 15.81 34.47 -9.33
N GLY A 215 14.64 35.08 -9.52
CA GLY A 215 14.10 36.12 -8.66
C GLY A 215 12.58 36.06 -8.59
N MET A 216 12.00 36.73 -7.60
CA MET A 216 10.54 36.82 -7.50
C MET A 216 9.98 37.57 -8.70
N LYS A 217 9.09 36.93 -9.47
CA LYS A 217 8.49 37.43 -10.73
C LYS A 217 9.50 37.75 -11.85
N LYS A 218 10.76 37.34 -11.70
CA LYS A 218 11.86 37.73 -12.57
C LYS A 218 12.80 36.57 -12.77
N HIS A 219 13.25 36.34 -13.99
CA HIS A 219 14.38 35.46 -14.23
C HIS A 219 15.24 35.98 -15.37
N VAL A 220 16.50 35.60 -15.37
CA VAL A 220 17.40 35.83 -16.51
C VAL A 220 17.95 34.48 -16.93
N VAL A 221 17.86 34.17 -18.22
CA VAL A 221 18.46 32.99 -18.83
C VAL A 221 19.74 33.45 -19.52
N THR A 222 20.88 32.84 -19.20
CA THR A 222 22.14 33.12 -19.89
C THR A 222 22.82 31.85 -20.33
N TYR A 223 23.32 31.80 -21.56
CA TYR A 223 24.19 30.71 -22.00
C TYR A 223 25.18 31.19 -23.06
N PRO A 224 26.39 30.62 -23.08
CA PRO A 224 27.40 31.02 -24.04
C PRO A 224 27.10 30.43 -25.42
N ILE A 225 27.35 31.24 -26.44
CA ILE A 225 27.24 30.91 -27.87
C ILE A 225 28.53 31.31 -28.59
N LYS A 226 28.71 30.81 -29.82
CA LYS A 226 29.88 31.09 -30.67
C LYS A 226 31.21 30.82 -29.95
N GLY A 227 31.45 29.55 -29.56
CA GLY A 227 32.68 29.16 -28.87
C GLY A 227 32.98 29.85 -27.53
N ASN A 228 31.95 30.31 -26.80
CA ASN A 228 32.06 31.10 -25.56
C ASN A 228 32.60 32.54 -25.75
N GLU A 229 32.48 33.12 -26.95
CA GLU A 229 32.79 34.54 -27.18
C GLU A 229 31.64 35.48 -26.78
N LEU A 230 30.40 35.05 -27.07
CA LEU A 230 29.18 35.81 -26.85
C LEU A 230 28.28 35.11 -25.84
N LEU A 231 27.59 35.89 -25.02
CA LEU A 231 26.57 35.42 -24.09
C LEU A 231 25.20 35.82 -24.64
N ASN A 232 24.33 34.84 -24.83
CA ASN A 232 22.92 35.09 -25.07
C ASN A 232 22.25 35.43 -23.73
N VAL A 233 21.49 36.52 -23.68
CA VAL A 233 20.79 36.97 -22.47
C VAL A 233 19.30 37.14 -22.76
N GLY A 234 18.47 36.47 -21.97
CA GLY A 234 17.02 36.64 -21.96
C GLY A 234 16.54 37.01 -20.56
N ALA A 235 16.18 38.28 -20.35
CA ALA A 235 15.71 38.81 -19.09
C ALA A 235 14.19 38.92 -19.10
N ALA A 236 13.52 38.02 -18.39
CA ALA A 236 12.07 37.95 -18.31
C ALA A 236 11.51 38.51 -16.99
N PHE A 237 10.56 39.43 -17.11
CA PHE A 237 9.86 40.08 -16.02
C PHE A 237 8.35 39.89 -16.17
N SER A 238 7.70 39.39 -15.12
CA SER A 238 6.26 39.14 -15.07
C SER A 238 5.55 40.16 -14.17
N THR A 239 4.55 40.86 -14.69
CA THR A 239 3.71 41.79 -13.89
C THR A 239 2.64 41.05 -13.11
N SER A 240 2.07 40.00 -13.71
CA SER A 240 1.01 39.15 -13.14
C SER A 240 1.26 37.68 -13.52
N PHE A 241 0.80 36.76 -12.68
CA PHE A 241 0.77 35.32 -12.98
C PHE A 241 -0.57 34.85 -13.56
N ILE A 242 -1.58 35.75 -13.59
CA ILE A 242 -2.87 35.49 -14.21
C ILE A 242 -2.77 35.95 -15.67
N PRO A 243 -2.98 35.08 -16.68
CA PRO A 243 -2.96 35.48 -18.08
C PRO A 243 -4.05 36.50 -18.41
N SER A 244 -3.77 37.41 -19.32
CA SER A 244 -4.71 38.40 -19.84
C SER A 244 -5.02 38.14 -21.32
N PRO A 245 -6.07 38.77 -21.88
CA PRO A 245 -6.30 38.77 -23.32
C PRO A 245 -5.04 39.16 -24.10
N PRO A 246 -4.88 38.63 -25.34
CA PRO A 246 -3.69 38.85 -26.14
C PRO A 246 -3.53 40.34 -26.48
N LEU A 247 -2.29 40.82 -26.57
CA LEU A 247 -2.02 42.21 -26.90
C LEU A 247 -2.42 42.51 -28.35
N THR A 248 -3.06 43.66 -28.57
CA THR A 248 -3.44 44.18 -29.90
C THR A 248 -2.27 44.81 -30.64
N GLU A 249 -1.25 45.25 -29.90
CA GLU A 249 -0.02 45.86 -30.42
C GLU A 249 1.01 44.80 -30.83
N SER A 250 2.13 45.22 -31.40
CA SER A 250 3.21 44.30 -31.79
C SER A 250 3.74 43.52 -30.58
N TRP A 251 3.78 42.19 -30.66
CA TRP A 251 4.32 41.36 -29.58
C TRP A 251 5.85 41.41 -29.49
N VAL A 252 6.49 41.95 -30.53
CA VAL A 252 7.95 42.08 -30.58
C VAL A 252 8.29 43.51 -30.97
N GLU A 253 8.96 44.20 -30.07
CA GLU A 253 9.58 45.49 -30.31
C GLU A 253 11.07 45.24 -30.54
N ARG A 254 11.58 45.59 -31.73
CA ARG A 254 12.94 45.21 -32.16
C ARG A 254 14.04 45.94 -31.37
N SER A 255 13.74 47.10 -30.82
CA SER A 255 14.65 47.90 -30.00
C SER A 255 13.82 48.74 -29.02
N VAL A 256 14.13 48.64 -27.73
CA VAL A 256 13.57 49.49 -26.67
C VAL A 256 14.70 50.10 -25.85
N PRO A 257 14.50 51.26 -25.19
CA PRO A 257 15.52 51.86 -24.33
C PRO A 257 15.96 50.91 -23.22
N ALA A 258 17.27 50.73 -23.03
CA ALA A 258 17.79 49.83 -22.01
C ALA A 258 17.34 50.19 -20.58
N SER A 259 16.99 51.46 -20.32
CA SER A 259 16.42 51.92 -19.04
C SER A 259 15.15 51.14 -18.64
N GLU A 260 14.29 50.81 -19.61
CA GLU A 260 13.05 50.06 -19.35
C GLU A 260 13.34 48.67 -18.76
N MET A 261 14.44 48.04 -19.21
CA MET A 261 14.91 46.79 -18.64
C MET A 261 15.56 47.02 -17.27
N PHE A 262 16.41 48.04 -17.08
CA PHE A 262 17.09 48.26 -15.79
C PHE A 262 16.16 48.50 -14.63
N ASP A 263 15.09 49.26 -14.84
CA ASP A 263 14.09 49.54 -13.79
C ASP A 263 13.50 48.24 -13.24
N ALA A 264 13.31 47.25 -14.12
CA ALA A 264 12.81 45.93 -13.74
C ALA A 264 13.84 45.06 -13.00
N TYR A 265 15.14 45.40 -12.96
CA TYR A 265 16.20 44.59 -12.33
C TYR A 265 17.06 45.37 -11.33
N GLU A 266 16.57 46.51 -10.84
CA GLU A 266 17.30 47.35 -9.87
C GLU A 266 17.63 46.60 -8.56
N ASP A 267 16.85 45.61 -8.16
CA ASP A 267 17.05 44.83 -6.93
C ASP A 267 17.97 43.62 -7.09
N TRP A 268 18.62 43.44 -8.25
CA TRP A 268 19.47 42.29 -8.55
C TRP A 268 20.94 42.49 -8.17
N GLY A 269 21.67 41.38 -8.05
CA GLY A 269 23.09 41.36 -7.69
C GLY A 269 24.00 41.98 -8.76
N THR A 270 25.23 42.31 -8.37
CA THR A 270 26.16 43.13 -9.16
C THR A 270 26.49 42.52 -10.52
N ASP A 271 26.76 41.21 -10.60
CA ASP A 271 27.13 40.56 -11.86
C ASP A 271 25.96 40.58 -12.86
N ALA A 272 24.75 40.27 -12.40
CA ALA A 272 23.57 40.32 -13.26
C ALA A 272 23.30 41.73 -13.79
N LYS A 273 23.47 42.77 -12.97
CA LYS A 273 23.35 44.17 -13.42
C LYS A 273 24.38 44.55 -14.47
N ILE A 274 25.64 44.14 -14.30
CA ILE A 274 26.70 44.35 -15.30
C ILE A 274 26.33 43.63 -16.61
N ILE A 275 25.84 42.38 -16.54
CA ILE A 275 25.42 41.64 -17.73
C ILE A 275 24.32 42.39 -18.50
N LEU A 276 23.32 42.89 -17.79
CA LEU A 276 22.22 43.64 -18.39
C LEU A 276 22.73 44.99 -18.97
N SER A 277 23.67 45.70 -18.30
CA SER A 277 24.24 46.99 -18.75
C SER A 277 24.94 46.95 -20.10
N HIS A 278 25.38 45.78 -20.54
CA HIS A 278 25.98 45.59 -21.85
C HIS A 278 24.95 45.44 -22.98
N ILE A 279 23.66 45.31 -22.67
CA ILE A 279 22.58 45.26 -23.66
C ILE A 279 22.10 46.68 -23.94
N LYS A 280 22.68 47.33 -24.96
CA LYS A 280 22.36 48.74 -25.31
C LYS A 280 20.97 48.92 -25.94
N GLU A 281 20.58 47.99 -26.79
CA GLU A 281 19.33 48.01 -27.54
C GLU A 281 18.64 46.64 -27.43
N PRO A 282 18.03 46.32 -26.27
CA PRO A 282 17.31 45.07 -26.11
C PRO A 282 16.10 45.01 -27.05
N SER A 283 15.83 43.83 -27.61
CA SER A 283 14.52 43.55 -28.18
C SER A 283 13.57 43.11 -27.07
N LYS A 284 12.33 43.58 -27.08
CA LYS A 284 11.32 43.25 -26.08
C LYS A 284 10.25 42.35 -26.68
N TRP A 285 10.03 41.21 -26.03
CA TRP A 285 9.12 40.16 -26.47
C TRP A 285 8.01 40.00 -25.44
N ALA A 286 6.79 40.37 -25.82
CA ALA A 286 5.60 40.09 -25.04
C ALA A 286 5.20 38.62 -25.21
N MET A 287 5.34 37.84 -24.13
CA MET A 287 5.17 36.40 -24.18
C MET A 287 3.69 36.01 -24.19
N HIS A 288 3.31 35.24 -25.21
CA HIS A 288 1.96 34.70 -25.36
C HIS A 288 2.01 33.17 -25.29
N VAL A 289 0.93 32.57 -24.82
CA VAL A 289 0.73 31.12 -24.83
C VAL A 289 -0.64 30.78 -25.41
N VAL A 290 -0.77 29.58 -25.95
CA VAL A 290 -2.06 28.97 -26.25
C VAL A 290 -2.47 28.00 -25.15
N GLU A 291 -3.76 27.94 -24.85
CA GLU A 291 -4.33 26.95 -23.96
C GLU A 291 -4.06 25.53 -24.52
N PRO A 292 -3.75 24.56 -23.64
CA PRO A 292 -3.63 23.16 -24.04
C PRO A 292 -4.92 22.67 -24.70
N LEU A 293 -4.78 21.92 -25.80
CA LEU A 293 -5.91 21.25 -26.44
C LEU A 293 -6.09 19.86 -25.86
N GLU A 294 -7.34 19.41 -25.75
CA GLU A 294 -7.66 18.02 -25.41
C GLU A 294 -7.12 17.05 -26.48
N HIS A 295 -7.11 17.49 -27.74
CA HIS A 295 -6.60 16.73 -28.88
C HIS A 295 -5.82 17.63 -29.85
N TYR A 296 -4.67 17.16 -30.32
CA TYR A 296 -3.84 17.84 -31.33
C TYR A 296 -4.14 17.38 -32.76
N VAL A 297 -5.20 16.59 -32.95
CA VAL A 297 -5.54 15.99 -34.24
C VAL A 297 -7.04 16.03 -34.49
N LYS A 298 -7.41 16.36 -35.72
CA LYS A 298 -8.77 16.22 -36.24
C LYS A 298 -8.72 15.62 -37.64
N GLN A 299 -9.36 14.46 -37.82
CA GLN A 299 -9.36 13.71 -39.08
C GLN A 299 -7.95 13.31 -39.53
N LYS A 300 -7.35 13.99 -40.52
CA LYS A 300 -5.96 13.77 -40.96
C LYS A 300 -5.12 15.05 -40.89
N VAL A 301 -5.55 15.99 -40.04
CA VAL A 301 -4.87 17.25 -39.76
C VAL A 301 -4.30 17.17 -38.34
N VAL A 302 -2.97 17.26 -38.20
CA VAL A 302 -2.22 17.10 -36.94
C VAL A 302 -1.40 18.35 -36.63
N LEU A 303 -1.34 18.75 -35.38
CA LEU A 303 -0.56 19.88 -34.89
C LEU A 303 0.75 19.40 -34.24
N ILE A 304 1.84 20.14 -34.45
CA ILE A 304 3.13 19.92 -33.77
C ILE A 304 3.76 21.24 -33.33
N GLY A 305 4.63 21.21 -32.32
CA GLY A 305 5.33 22.40 -31.81
C GLY A 305 4.39 23.49 -31.31
N ASP A 306 4.73 24.76 -31.54
CA ASP A 306 3.96 25.91 -31.03
C ASP A 306 2.51 25.98 -31.54
N ALA A 307 2.19 25.32 -32.66
CA ALA A 307 0.82 25.19 -33.15
C ALA A 307 -0.02 24.24 -32.26
N ALA A 308 0.63 23.28 -31.59
CA ALA A 308 0.00 22.37 -30.65
C ALA A 308 0.03 22.93 -29.22
N HIS A 309 1.21 23.29 -28.72
CA HIS A 309 1.45 23.53 -27.29
C HIS A 309 2.47 24.64 -27.01
N SER A 310 2.27 25.85 -27.53
CA SER A 310 3.22 26.96 -27.30
C SER A 310 3.47 27.21 -25.81
N MET A 311 4.75 27.27 -25.42
CA MET A 311 5.16 27.46 -24.02
C MET A 311 5.91 28.78 -23.81
N VAL A 312 5.87 29.27 -22.58
CA VAL A 312 6.75 30.34 -22.10
C VAL A 312 8.21 29.84 -22.06
N PRO A 313 9.20 30.61 -22.57
CA PRO A 313 10.56 30.15 -22.80
C PRO A 313 11.42 30.17 -21.53
N HIS A 314 10.93 29.62 -20.41
CA HIS A 314 11.64 29.64 -19.12
C HIS A 314 12.95 28.83 -19.15
N LEU A 315 12.97 27.68 -19.82
CA LEU A 315 14.16 26.81 -20.00
C LEU A 315 14.61 26.69 -21.46
N SER A 316 14.03 27.48 -22.36
CA SER A 316 14.26 27.39 -23.82
C SER A 316 13.91 26.03 -24.47
N ALA A 317 13.02 25.24 -23.87
CA ALA A 317 12.73 23.86 -24.28
C ALA A 317 11.62 23.68 -25.34
N GLY A 318 10.90 24.75 -25.72
CA GLY A 318 9.69 24.64 -26.58
C GLY A 318 9.93 23.97 -27.93
N VAL A 319 11.01 24.31 -28.64
CA VAL A 319 11.34 23.62 -29.91
C VAL A 319 11.73 22.15 -29.68
N GLY A 320 12.33 21.85 -28.53
CA GLY A 320 12.76 20.49 -28.19
C GLY A 320 11.57 19.54 -28.15
N GLN A 321 10.49 19.98 -27.49
CA GLN A 321 9.21 19.28 -27.49
C GLN A 321 8.64 19.15 -28.90
N GLY A 322 8.71 20.20 -29.73
CA GLY A 322 8.35 20.14 -31.14
C GLY A 322 9.13 19.08 -31.95
N PHE A 323 10.43 18.89 -31.69
CA PHE A 323 11.20 17.81 -32.34
C PHE A 323 10.77 16.42 -31.89
N GLU A 324 10.38 16.28 -30.62
CA GLU A 324 9.84 15.03 -30.11
C GLU A 324 8.46 14.73 -30.78
N ASP A 325 7.60 15.74 -31.00
CA ASP A 325 6.34 15.59 -31.77
C ASP A 325 6.66 15.06 -33.17
N ALA A 326 7.61 15.73 -33.83
CA ALA A 326 8.04 15.41 -35.17
C ALA A 326 8.57 13.97 -35.26
N TYR A 327 9.33 13.52 -34.26
CA TYR A 327 9.86 12.16 -34.19
C TYR A 327 8.76 11.11 -34.05
N VAL A 328 7.79 11.34 -33.14
CA VAL A 328 6.66 10.42 -32.96
C VAL A 328 5.85 10.31 -34.26
N LEU A 329 5.53 11.44 -34.88
CA LEU A 329 4.78 11.47 -36.13
C LEU A 329 5.56 10.81 -37.27
N TYR A 330 6.87 11.08 -37.38
CA TYR A 330 7.76 10.43 -38.33
C TYR A 330 7.72 8.90 -38.19
N ARG A 331 7.86 8.36 -36.97
CA ARG A 331 7.84 6.90 -36.73
C ARG A 331 6.52 6.25 -37.13
N ILE A 332 5.39 6.96 -36.95
CA ILE A 332 4.06 6.49 -37.36
C ILE A 332 3.95 6.47 -38.89
N LEU A 333 4.35 7.55 -39.55
CA LEU A 333 4.16 7.71 -41.00
C LEU A 333 5.04 6.78 -41.83
N ILE A 334 6.29 6.52 -41.40
CA ILE A 334 7.21 5.62 -42.11
C ILE A 334 6.91 4.14 -41.87
N HIS A 335 6.11 3.79 -40.85
CA HIS A 335 5.94 2.40 -40.48
C HIS A 335 5.34 1.59 -41.66
N PRO A 336 5.84 0.39 -42.00
CA PRO A 336 5.43 -0.35 -43.20
C PRO A 336 3.90 -0.53 -43.34
N LYS A 337 3.20 -0.78 -42.23
CA LYS A 337 1.74 -0.95 -42.19
C LYS A 337 0.91 0.32 -42.36
N THR A 338 1.50 1.52 -42.28
CA THR A 338 0.75 2.78 -42.40
C THR A 338 0.34 3.01 -43.86
N THR A 339 -0.96 3.17 -44.11
CA THR A 339 -1.58 3.38 -45.43
C THR A 339 -2.71 4.43 -45.37
N SER A 340 -3.09 5.02 -46.49
CA SER A 340 -4.14 6.04 -46.61
C SER A 340 -5.48 5.61 -45.98
N LYS A 341 -5.75 4.29 -45.99
CA LYS A 341 -6.98 3.65 -45.49
C LYS A 341 -7.01 3.50 -43.97
N ASN A 342 -5.86 3.32 -43.32
CA ASN A 342 -5.77 3.14 -41.87
C ASN A 342 -5.36 4.40 -41.10
N LEU A 343 -5.06 5.48 -41.83
CA LEU A 343 -4.96 6.86 -41.33
C LEU A 343 -6.35 7.46 -41.01
N LYS A 344 -7.17 6.79 -40.19
CA LYS A 344 -8.41 7.38 -39.65
C LYS A 344 -8.21 7.73 -38.18
N ILE A 345 -8.18 9.01 -37.86
CA ILE A 345 -8.13 9.52 -36.49
C ILE A 345 -9.53 10.01 -36.16
N ASP A 346 -10.36 9.05 -35.74
CA ASP A 346 -11.74 9.32 -35.31
C ASP A 346 -11.73 9.75 -33.84
N LYS A 347 -12.68 10.63 -33.47
CA LYS A 347 -12.75 11.38 -32.19
C LYS A 347 -12.70 10.53 -30.91
N THR A 348 -12.73 9.22 -31.01
CA THR A 348 -12.78 8.25 -29.92
C THR A 348 -11.55 7.34 -29.83
N ASN A 349 -10.60 7.41 -30.78
CA ASN A 349 -9.66 6.29 -31.01
C ASN A 349 -8.17 6.63 -31.02
N TRP A 350 -7.75 7.84 -30.64
CA TRP A 350 -6.35 8.03 -30.24
C TRP A 350 -6.06 7.39 -28.88
N HIS A 351 -7.10 7.15 -28.07
CA HIS A 351 -6.97 6.63 -26.71
C HIS A 351 -6.93 5.10 -26.55
N GLN A 352 -7.18 4.25 -27.56
CA GLN A 352 -7.04 2.80 -27.32
C GLN A 352 -7.03 1.83 -28.52
N SER A 353 -7.52 2.15 -29.72
CA SER A 353 -8.01 1.05 -30.59
C SER A 353 -7.33 0.77 -31.94
N LYS A 354 -6.27 1.46 -32.37
CA LYS A 354 -5.60 1.13 -33.67
C LYS A 354 -4.07 1.09 -33.69
N LEU A 355 -3.41 1.37 -32.56
CA LEU A 355 -1.95 1.25 -32.41
C LEU A 355 -1.47 -0.19 -32.15
N SER A 356 -2.38 -1.13 -31.85
CA SER A 356 -2.09 -2.56 -31.64
C SER A 356 -1.55 -3.29 -32.87
N SER A 357 -1.61 -2.68 -34.06
CA SER A 357 -1.08 -3.27 -35.29
C SER A 357 0.39 -2.90 -35.58
N LEU A 358 0.98 -1.95 -34.84
CA LEU A 358 2.38 -1.52 -34.93
C LEU A 358 3.22 -2.21 -33.83
N ASN A 359 4.48 -2.52 -34.14
CA ASN A 359 5.37 -3.32 -33.29
C ASN A 359 5.46 -2.77 -31.83
N PRO A 360 5.21 -3.59 -30.78
CA PRO A 360 5.15 -3.15 -29.37
C PRO A 360 6.38 -2.39 -28.87
N SER A 361 7.56 -2.71 -29.39
CA SER A 361 8.84 -2.09 -28.98
C SER A 361 9.00 -0.63 -29.43
N ILE A 362 8.24 -0.18 -30.44
CA ILE A 362 8.25 1.22 -30.91
C ILE A 362 7.26 2.06 -30.10
N VAL A 363 6.15 1.45 -29.66
CA VAL A 363 5.09 2.07 -28.87
C VAL A 363 5.58 2.32 -27.43
N GLU A 364 6.36 1.40 -26.86
CA GLU A 364 6.90 1.51 -25.50
C GLU A 364 7.89 2.67 -25.32
N VAL A 365 8.64 3.04 -26.37
CA VAL A 365 9.60 4.17 -26.33
C VAL A 365 8.89 5.53 -26.51
N ALA A 366 7.82 5.58 -27.31
CA ALA A 366 7.02 6.79 -27.50
C ALA A 366 6.14 7.11 -26.27
N ILE A 367 5.60 6.09 -25.62
CA ILE A 367 4.77 6.23 -24.40
C ILE A 367 5.60 6.72 -23.21
N ARG A 368 6.86 6.29 -23.06
CA ARG A 368 7.71 6.70 -21.92
C ARG A 368 8.18 8.16 -21.94
N THR A 369 8.14 8.82 -23.10
CA THR A 369 8.76 10.16 -23.24
C THR A 369 7.74 11.30 -23.31
N TYR A 370 6.51 11.04 -23.82
CA TYR A 370 5.55 12.12 -24.14
C TYR A 370 4.31 12.20 -23.23
N PHE A 371 3.94 11.14 -22.53
CA PHE A 371 2.61 11.03 -21.91
C PHE A 371 2.50 11.51 -20.46
N LEU A 372 3.55 12.10 -19.88
CA LEU A 372 3.57 12.46 -18.45
C LEU A 372 3.00 13.85 -18.11
N ILE A 373 2.51 14.63 -19.09
CA ILE A 373 2.06 16.02 -18.84
C ILE A 373 0.63 16.33 -19.33
N VAL A 374 0.07 15.68 -20.35
CA VAL A 374 -1.29 16.03 -20.86
C VAL A 374 -1.99 14.83 -21.48
N THR A 375 -2.72 14.02 -20.70
CA THR A 375 -3.93 13.29 -21.15
C THR A 375 -4.64 12.65 -19.97
N GLY A 376 -5.92 13.01 -19.78
CA GLY A 376 -6.85 12.20 -19.00
C GLY A 376 -7.34 11.01 -19.83
N SER A 377 -6.88 9.80 -19.50
CA SER A 377 -7.62 8.56 -19.74
C SER A 377 -7.20 7.53 -18.70
N SER A 378 -8.06 7.34 -17.69
CA SER A 378 -8.18 6.20 -16.76
C SER A 378 -6.92 5.41 -16.34
N GLU A 379 -5.80 6.09 -16.15
CA GLU A 379 -4.78 5.72 -15.18
C GLU A 379 -5.03 6.62 -13.96
N THR A 380 -5.21 6.02 -12.78
CA THR A 380 -5.50 6.76 -11.54
C THR A 380 -4.51 7.91 -11.40
N THR A 381 -4.95 9.13 -11.69
CA THR A 381 -4.05 10.27 -11.60
C THR A 381 -3.92 10.55 -10.12
N TRP A 382 -2.70 10.54 -9.56
CA TRP A 382 -2.49 10.72 -8.13
C TRP A 382 -3.19 11.98 -7.56
N TYR A 383 -3.40 13.01 -8.41
CA TYR A 383 -4.22 14.18 -8.12
C TYR A 383 -5.68 13.84 -7.75
N GLN A 384 -6.30 12.87 -8.42
CA GLN A 384 -7.65 12.37 -8.11
C GLN A 384 -7.68 11.71 -6.73
N VAL A 385 -6.68 10.85 -6.44
CA VAL A 385 -6.54 10.21 -5.12
C VAL A 385 -6.38 11.28 -4.04
N ARG A 386 -5.49 12.26 -4.23
CA ARG A 386 -5.30 13.36 -3.28
C ARG A 386 -6.57 14.19 -3.07
N ALA A 387 -7.32 14.49 -4.13
CA ALA A 387 -8.58 15.24 -4.03
C ALA A 387 -9.67 14.47 -3.26
N LEU A 388 -9.68 13.14 -3.35
CA LEU A 388 -10.61 12.28 -2.61
C LEU A 388 -10.24 12.11 -1.14
N MET A 389 -8.96 12.28 -0.77
CA MET A 389 -8.54 12.23 0.64
C MET A 389 -9.30 13.25 1.51
N ASP A 390 -9.69 14.39 0.94
CA ASP A 390 -10.47 15.44 1.65
C ASP A 390 -11.96 15.08 1.83
N ARG A 391 -12.41 13.93 1.32
CA ARG A 391 -13.81 13.46 1.41
C ARG A 391 -13.93 12.17 2.24
N PRO A 392 -13.86 12.22 3.58
CA PRO A 392 -13.93 11.03 4.44
C PRO A 392 -15.13 10.11 4.21
N THR A 393 -16.26 10.63 3.76
CA THR A 393 -17.48 9.87 3.40
C THR A 393 -17.28 8.93 2.20
N ASN A 394 -16.36 9.26 1.30
CA ASN A 394 -16.07 8.55 0.06
C ASN A 394 -14.78 7.71 0.14
N ILE A 395 -14.22 7.56 1.33
CA ILE A 395 -13.07 6.69 1.59
C ILE A 395 -13.57 5.33 2.08
N ARG A 396 -12.90 4.25 1.68
CA ARG A 396 -13.03 2.91 2.27
C ARG A 396 -11.65 2.41 2.66
N ASN A 397 -11.40 2.25 3.94
CA ASN A 397 -10.20 1.59 4.43
C ASN A 397 -10.52 0.12 4.67
N MET A 398 -9.87 -0.79 3.95
CA MET A 398 -10.15 -2.20 4.09
C MET A 398 -8.92 -3.09 4.00
N SER A 399 -9.02 -4.28 4.59
CA SER A 399 -8.01 -5.33 4.48
C SER A 399 -8.59 -6.59 3.84
N VAL A 400 -7.76 -7.31 3.08
CA VAL A 400 -8.13 -8.66 2.61
C VAL A 400 -7.61 -9.68 3.62
N ILE A 401 -8.51 -10.54 4.08
CA ILE A 401 -8.22 -11.57 5.08
C ILE A 401 -8.69 -12.92 4.60
N ALA A 402 -7.83 -13.91 4.72
CA ALA A 402 -8.01 -15.23 4.14
C ALA A 402 -7.15 -16.24 4.89
N HIS A 403 -7.52 -17.51 4.77
CA HIS A 403 -6.60 -18.58 5.08
C HIS A 403 -5.50 -18.68 4.01
N VAL A 404 -4.40 -19.38 4.32
CA VAL A 404 -3.35 -19.70 3.36
C VAL A 404 -3.97 -20.35 2.11
N ASP A 405 -3.47 -20.00 0.94
CA ASP A 405 -3.89 -20.52 -0.35
C ASP A 405 -5.36 -20.35 -0.75
N HIS A 406 -6.19 -19.62 0.00
CA HIS A 406 -7.57 -19.29 -0.42
C HIS A 406 -7.63 -18.31 -1.62
N GLY A 407 -6.49 -17.88 -2.17
CA GLY A 407 -6.41 -17.06 -3.39
C GLY A 407 -6.49 -15.56 -3.15
N LYS A 408 -6.03 -15.09 -1.98
CA LYS A 408 -5.99 -13.67 -1.57
C LYS A 408 -5.22 -12.79 -2.55
N SER A 409 -3.93 -13.05 -2.78
CA SER A 409 -3.07 -12.21 -3.64
C SER A 409 -3.59 -12.16 -5.08
N THR A 410 -4.12 -13.27 -5.58
CA THR A 410 -4.72 -13.38 -6.93
C THR A 410 -6.00 -12.53 -7.06
N LEU A 411 -6.82 -12.46 -6.00
CA LEU A 411 -7.98 -11.57 -5.97
C LEU A 411 -7.56 -10.10 -5.86
N THR A 412 -6.57 -9.80 -5.02
CA THR A 412 -6.00 -8.45 -4.89
C THR A 412 -5.49 -7.94 -6.24
N ASP A 413 -4.79 -8.76 -7.02
CA ASP A 413 -4.38 -8.43 -8.39
C ASP A 413 -5.57 -8.04 -9.29
N SER A 414 -6.71 -8.71 -9.15
CA SER A 414 -7.92 -8.38 -9.93
C SER A 414 -8.48 -7.00 -9.57
N LEU A 415 -8.39 -6.61 -8.30
CA LEU A 415 -8.79 -5.26 -7.82
C LEU A 415 -7.81 -4.19 -8.34
N VAL A 416 -6.51 -4.44 -8.16
CA VAL A 416 -5.43 -3.53 -8.59
C VAL A 416 -5.44 -3.34 -10.10
N SER A 417 -5.77 -4.40 -10.86
CA SER A 417 -5.93 -4.29 -12.30
C SER A 417 -7.11 -3.43 -12.71
N LYS A 418 -8.26 -3.57 -12.02
CA LYS A 418 -9.43 -2.75 -12.32
C LYS A 418 -9.21 -1.27 -11.97
N ALA A 419 -8.39 -0.99 -10.97
CA ALA A 419 -7.95 0.36 -10.62
C ALA A 419 -6.93 0.97 -11.63
N GLY A 420 -6.57 0.24 -12.69
CA GLY A 420 -5.65 0.70 -13.73
C GLY A 420 -4.17 0.71 -13.31
N ILE A 421 -3.82 0.09 -12.17
CA ILE A 421 -2.44 0.05 -11.66
C ILE A 421 -1.63 -1.05 -12.36
N ILE A 422 -2.27 -2.17 -12.71
CA ILE A 422 -1.64 -3.26 -13.48
C ILE A 422 -2.46 -3.64 -14.71
N ALA A 423 -1.77 -4.07 -15.77
CA ALA A 423 -2.41 -4.59 -16.97
C ALA A 423 -3.21 -5.86 -16.68
N SER A 424 -4.46 -5.95 -17.17
CA SER A 424 -5.38 -7.07 -16.90
C SER A 424 -4.88 -8.43 -17.41
N ALA A 425 -4.00 -8.44 -18.41
CA ALA A 425 -3.36 -9.67 -18.88
C ALA A 425 -2.38 -10.27 -17.85
N LYS A 426 -1.78 -9.45 -16.97
CA LYS A 426 -0.84 -9.88 -15.92
C LYS A 426 -1.50 -10.12 -14.56
N ALA A 427 -2.79 -9.76 -14.43
CA ALA A 427 -3.54 -9.93 -13.19
C ALA A 427 -3.74 -11.41 -12.85
N GLY A 428 -3.30 -11.79 -11.64
CA GLY A 428 -3.38 -13.14 -11.08
C GLY A 428 -2.04 -13.88 -11.10
N ASP A 429 -1.15 -13.55 -12.05
CA ASP A 429 0.17 -14.16 -12.19
C ASP A 429 1.28 -13.27 -11.59
N MET A 430 1.09 -11.95 -11.60
CA MET A 430 2.10 -10.98 -11.16
C MET A 430 2.22 -10.87 -9.64
N ARG A 431 1.11 -11.10 -8.90
CA ARG A 431 1.00 -10.94 -7.44
C ARG A 431 1.63 -9.63 -6.97
N PHE A 432 1.05 -8.52 -7.41
CA PHE A 432 1.64 -7.19 -7.31
C PHE A 432 1.99 -6.78 -5.87
N THR A 433 1.16 -7.18 -4.91
CA THR A 433 1.32 -6.91 -3.47
C THR A 433 2.39 -7.74 -2.78
N ASP A 434 2.79 -8.87 -3.37
CA ASP A 434 3.93 -9.66 -2.93
C ASP A 434 5.20 -8.96 -3.48
N THR A 435 5.81 -8.12 -2.63
CA THR A 435 6.88 -7.21 -3.04
C THR A 435 8.24 -7.86 -2.91
N ARG A 436 8.41 -8.73 -1.91
CA ARG A 436 9.66 -9.42 -1.61
C ARG A 436 9.87 -10.62 -2.54
N ASP A 437 11.11 -11.05 -2.69
CA ASP A 437 11.43 -12.17 -3.59
C ASP A 437 11.13 -13.53 -2.96
N ASP A 438 11.28 -13.65 -1.63
CA ASP A 438 10.88 -14.83 -0.86
C ASP A 438 9.35 -15.05 -0.86
N GLU A 439 8.55 -13.98 -0.81
CA GLU A 439 7.09 -14.04 -0.96
C GLU A 439 6.69 -14.65 -2.31
N LYS A 440 7.36 -14.24 -3.40
CA LYS A 440 7.09 -14.74 -4.76
C LYS A 440 7.54 -16.19 -4.93
N GLU A 441 8.70 -16.55 -4.37
CA GLU A 441 9.25 -17.90 -4.44
C GLU A 441 8.40 -18.91 -3.66
N ARG A 442 8.03 -18.56 -2.41
CA ARG A 442 7.22 -19.44 -1.53
C ARG A 442 5.74 -19.39 -1.86
N GLY A 443 5.29 -18.36 -2.56
CA GLY A 443 3.90 -18.17 -2.93
C GLY A 443 2.98 -17.75 -1.77
N ILE A 444 3.54 -17.28 -0.66
CA ILE A 444 2.83 -16.78 0.53
C ILE A 444 3.13 -15.29 0.77
N THR A 445 2.14 -14.52 1.21
CA THR A 445 2.36 -13.13 1.66
C THR A 445 2.92 -13.14 3.08
N ILE A 446 4.02 -12.42 3.31
CA ILE A 446 4.75 -12.36 4.58
C ILE A 446 4.52 -11.00 5.26
N LYS A 447 4.61 -9.89 4.49
CA LYS A 447 4.44 -8.53 5.02
C LYS A 447 3.19 -7.86 4.44
N SER A 448 2.51 -7.07 5.27
CA SER A 448 1.31 -6.36 4.78
C SER A 448 1.69 -5.20 3.85
N THR A 449 1.03 -5.11 2.70
CA THR A 449 1.28 -4.06 1.69
C THR A 449 0.02 -3.22 1.48
N ALA A 450 0.16 -1.89 1.48
CA ALA A 450 -0.94 -0.95 1.30
C ALA A 450 -0.97 -0.36 -0.12
N ILE A 451 -2.16 -0.26 -0.72
CA ILE A 451 -2.41 0.31 -2.04
C ILE A 451 -3.64 1.22 -1.95
N SER A 452 -3.57 2.40 -2.56
CA SER A 452 -4.71 3.30 -2.70
C SER A 452 -5.27 3.20 -4.12
N MET A 453 -6.58 2.97 -4.25
CA MET A 453 -7.25 2.74 -5.53
C MET A 453 -8.36 3.76 -5.74
N TYR A 454 -8.49 4.26 -6.97
CA TYR A 454 -9.62 5.05 -7.40
C TYR A 454 -10.70 4.16 -8.00
N PHE A 455 -11.96 4.39 -7.63
CA PHE A 455 -13.09 3.67 -8.20
C PHE A 455 -14.30 4.58 -8.36
N GLU A 456 -14.97 4.49 -9.50
CA GLU A 456 -16.22 5.19 -9.77
C GLU A 456 -17.38 4.20 -9.70
N VAL A 457 -18.43 4.60 -8.99
CA VAL A 457 -19.69 3.86 -8.93
C VAL A 457 -20.68 4.47 -9.91
N ASP A 458 -21.46 3.64 -10.59
CA ASP A 458 -22.54 4.12 -11.44
C ASP A 458 -23.54 4.96 -10.65
N LYS A 459 -23.99 6.08 -11.23
CA LYS A 459 -24.90 7.02 -10.55
C LYS A 459 -26.21 6.38 -10.09
N GLU A 460 -26.67 5.34 -10.79
CA GLU A 460 -27.85 4.55 -10.43
C GLU A 460 -27.66 3.75 -9.14
N GLU A 461 -26.41 3.39 -8.80
CA GLU A 461 -26.09 2.57 -7.63
C GLU A 461 -25.86 3.40 -6.37
N LEU A 462 -25.73 4.73 -6.46
CA LEU A 462 -25.53 5.62 -5.31
C LEU A 462 -26.64 5.50 -4.27
N SER A 463 -27.89 5.29 -4.71
CA SER A 463 -29.03 5.13 -3.80
C SER A 463 -28.96 3.86 -2.96
N SER A 464 -28.13 2.89 -3.36
CA SER A 464 -27.91 1.66 -2.59
C SER A 464 -26.95 1.86 -1.43
N ILE A 465 -26.19 2.96 -1.41
CA ILE A 465 -25.26 3.27 -0.34
C ILE A 465 -26.05 3.90 0.81
N LYS A 466 -26.14 3.17 1.93
CA LYS A 466 -26.95 3.59 3.10
C LYS A 466 -26.33 4.70 3.96
N GLN A 467 -25.11 5.12 3.63
CA GLN A 467 -24.35 6.14 4.35
C GLN A 467 -24.18 7.40 3.50
N GLU A 468 -23.88 8.52 4.17
CA GLU A 468 -23.62 9.78 3.48
C GLU A 468 -22.46 9.62 2.49
N THR A 469 -22.64 10.13 1.27
CA THR A 469 -21.63 10.15 0.22
C THR A 469 -21.69 11.48 -0.56
N LYS A 470 -20.54 11.91 -1.06
CA LYS A 470 -20.35 13.16 -1.81
C LYS A 470 -19.78 12.86 -3.19
N GLY A 471 -20.67 12.75 -4.18
CA GLY A 471 -20.32 12.35 -5.53
C GLY A 471 -20.22 10.83 -5.68
N HIS A 472 -19.76 10.38 -6.85
CA HIS A 472 -19.73 8.97 -7.27
C HIS A 472 -18.33 8.38 -7.38
N GLU A 473 -17.33 9.16 -6.98
CA GLU A 473 -15.92 8.80 -6.98
C GLU A 473 -15.51 8.37 -5.57
N PHE A 474 -14.75 7.28 -5.45
CA PHE A 474 -14.37 6.69 -4.18
C PHE A 474 -12.87 6.37 -4.14
N LEU A 475 -12.29 6.57 -2.95
CA LEU A 475 -10.92 6.18 -2.63
C LEU A 475 -10.97 4.91 -1.78
N ILE A 476 -10.34 3.84 -2.25
CA ILE A 476 -10.29 2.56 -1.55
C ILE A 476 -8.83 2.30 -1.16
N ASN A 477 -8.55 2.35 0.14
CA ASN A 477 -7.28 1.99 0.71
C ASN A 477 -7.32 0.50 1.07
N LEU A 478 -6.60 -0.30 0.28
CA LEU A 478 -6.49 -1.75 0.44
C LEU A 478 -5.20 -2.09 1.18
N ILE A 479 -5.31 -2.87 2.25
CA ILE A 479 -4.16 -3.52 2.89
C ILE A 479 -4.24 -5.02 2.62
N ASP A 480 -3.28 -5.52 1.87
CA ASP A 480 -3.13 -6.96 1.67
C ASP A 480 -2.37 -7.54 2.86
N SER A 481 -3.02 -8.41 3.66
CA SER A 481 -2.47 -8.93 4.91
C SER A 481 -2.05 -10.41 4.77
N PRO A 482 -1.04 -10.93 5.50
CA PRO A 482 -0.65 -12.33 5.41
C PRO A 482 -1.77 -13.33 5.69
N GLY A 483 -1.75 -14.49 5.01
CA GLY A 483 -2.70 -15.58 5.27
C GLY A 483 -2.16 -16.66 6.23
N HIS A 484 -0.85 -16.68 6.45
CA HIS A 484 -0.19 -17.68 7.30
C HIS A 484 -0.18 -17.23 8.78
N VAL A 485 -0.42 -18.18 9.68
CA VAL A 485 -0.63 -17.91 11.11
C VAL A 485 0.56 -17.24 11.80
N ASP A 486 1.76 -17.68 11.44
CA ASP A 486 3.05 -17.12 11.88
C ASP A 486 3.15 -15.59 11.72
N PHE A 487 2.45 -15.02 10.75
CA PHE A 487 2.44 -13.58 10.45
C PHE A 487 1.12 -12.91 10.86
N SER A 488 0.32 -13.51 11.75
CA SER A 488 -0.94 -12.92 12.24
C SER A 488 -0.76 -11.59 12.98
N SER A 489 0.46 -11.28 13.42
CA SER A 489 0.82 -9.97 13.97
C SER A 489 0.70 -8.84 12.95
N GLU A 490 1.09 -9.10 11.69
CA GLU A 490 0.91 -8.20 10.56
C GLU A 490 -0.58 -7.99 10.24
N VAL A 491 -1.38 -9.06 10.34
CA VAL A 491 -2.84 -8.99 10.17
C VAL A 491 -3.48 -8.11 11.23
N THR A 492 -3.09 -8.27 12.50
CA THR A 492 -3.59 -7.43 13.61
C THR A 492 -3.25 -5.96 13.38
N ALA A 493 -2.02 -5.66 12.92
CA ALA A 493 -1.59 -4.31 12.60
C ALA A 493 -2.37 -3.67 11.43
N ALA A 494 -2.75 -4.47 10.44
CA ALA A 494 -3.58 -4.05 9.31
C ALA A 494 -5.03 -3.76 9.76
N LEU A 495 -5.64 -4.67 10.52
CA LEU A 495 -7.02 -4.54 11.00
C LEU A 495 -7.23 -3.27 11.84
N ARG A 496 -6.24 -2.88 12.63
CA ARG A 496 -6.34 -1.67 13.47
C ARG A 496 -6.55 -0.38 12.66
N VAL A 497 -6.02 -0.30 11.44
CA VAL A 497 -6.11 0.90 10.60
C VAL A 497 -7.22 0.83 9.56
N THR A 498 -7.89 -0.32 9.40
CA THR A 498 -9.00 -0.52 8.44
C THR A 498 -10.36 -0.46 9.10
N ASP A 499 -11.41 -0.17 8.33
CA ASP A 499 -12.81 -0.04 8.78
C ASP A 499 -13.71 -1.20 8.31
N GLY A 500 -13.30 -1.88 7.24
CA GLY A 500 -13.96 -3.07 6.71
C GLY A 500 -12.96 -4.15 6.30
N ALA A 501 -13.46 -5.35 6.04
CA ALA A 501 -12.61 -6.47 5.63
C ALA A 501 -13.28 -7.33 4.56
N LEU A 502 -12.49 -7.73 3.55
CA LEU A 502 -12.91 -8.73 2.55
C LEU A 502 -12.39 -10.10 2.99
N VAL A 503 -13.30 -10.96 3.42
CA VAL A 503 -13.03 -12.33 3.84
C VAL A 503 -13.06 -13.25 2.62
N VAL A 504 -11.95 -13.92 2.35
CA VAL A 504 -11.83 -14.86 1.22
C VAL A 504 -11.95 -16.29 1.74
N VAL A 505 -12.97 -17.00 1.24
CA VAL A 505 -13.27 -18.38 1.62
C VAL A 505 -13.22 -19.25 0.37
N ASP A 506 -12.47 -20.34 0.39
CA ASP A 506 -12.44 -21.28 -0.73
C ASP A 506 -13.76 -22.06 -0.82
N CYS A 507 -14.32 -22.21 -2.02
CA CYS A 507 -15.56 -22.93 -2.29
C CYS A 507 -15.50 -24.43 -1.93
N VAL A 508 -14.31 -25.02 -2.00
CA VAL A 508 -14.07 -26.45 -1.76
C VAL A 508 -13.66 -26.67 -0.31
N GLU A 509 -12.74 -25.86 0.21
CA GLU A 509 -12.22 -26.02 1.57
C GLU A 509 -13.17 -25.41 2.61
N GLY A 510 -13.91 -24.36 2.26
CA GLY A 510 -14.80 -23.67 3.19
C GLY A 510 -14.02 -22.88 4.24
N VAL A 511 -14.60 -22.76 5.44
CA VAL A 511 -14.02 -21.99 6.55
C VAL A 511 -12.96 -22.83 7.27
N CYS A 512 -11.76 -22.26 7.44
CA CYS A 512 -10.63 -22.85 8.16
C CYS A 512 -10.28 -22.02 9.41
N VAL A 513 -9.37 -22.49 10.29
CA VAL A 513 -9.04 -21.78 11.53
C VAL A 513 -8.52 -20.36 11.34
N GLN A 514 -7.71 -20.09 10.31
CA GLN A 514 -7.28 -18.71 10.05
C GLN A 514 -8.45 -17.81 9.66
N THR A 515 -9.39 -18.31 8.86
CA THR A 515 -10.61 -17.57 8.53
C THR A 515 -11.37 -17.22 9.80
N GLU A 516 -11.58 -18.19 10.71
CA GLU A 516 -12.26 -17.95 11.98
C GLU A 516 -11.49 -17.00 12.91
N THR A 517 -10.19 -17.25 13.09
CA THR A 517 -9.32 -16.49 14.01
C THR A 517 -9.24 -15.03 13.59
N VAL A 518 -8.99 -14.78 12.31
CA VAL A 518 -8.84 -13.43 11.77
C VAL A 518 -10.18 -12.72 11.68
N LEU A 519 -11.27 -13.43 11.35
CA LEU A 519 -12.62 -12.86 11.39
C LEU A 519 -13.02 -12.46 12.82
N ARG A 520 -12.74 -13.30 13.81
CA ARG A 520 -12.94 -12.97 15.24
C ARG A 520 -12.17 -11.72 15.64
N GLN A 521 -10.90 -11.61 15.24
CA GLN A 521 -10.09 -10.42 15.50
C GLN A 521 -10.70 -9.17 14.84
N ALA A 522 -11.13 -9.28 13.59
CA ALA A 522 -11.77 -8.19 12.88
C ALA A 522 -13.05 -7.72 13.60
N LEU A 523 -13.89 -8.65 14.06
CA LEU A 523 -15.11 -8.34 14.81
C LEU A 523 -14.81 -7.69 16.17
N THR A 524 -13.77 -8.15 16.87
CA THR A 524 -13.32 -7.55 18.15
C THR A 524 -12.85 -6.11 17.96
N GLU A 525 -12.25 -5.80 16.81
CA GLU A 525 -11.86 -4.44 16.39
C GLU A 525 -13.02 -3.63 15.79
N ARG A 526 -14.26 -4.18 15.85
CA ARG A 526 -15.49 -3.62 15.29
C ARG A 526 -15.40 -3.35 13.78
N ILE A 527 -14.78 -4.26 13.03
CA ILE A 527 -14.62 -4.16 11.57
C ILE A 527 -15.78 -4.90 10.88
N LYS A 528 -16.36 -4.29 9.84
CA LYS A 528 -17.45 -4.92 9.09
C LYS A 528 -16.93 -5.88 8.01
N PRO A 529 -17.34 -7.16 8.00
CA PRO A 529 -16.93 -8.11 6.97
C PRO A 529 -17.83 -8.07 5.74
N VAL A 530 -17.24 -8.29 4.57
CA VAL A 530 -17.89 -8.78 3.36
C VAL A 530 -17.16 -10.04 2.90
N VAL A 531 -17.83 -10.97 2.22
CA VAL A 531 -17.23 -12.27 1.90
C VAL A 531 -17.20 -12.50 0.40
N ILE A 532 -16.12 -13.11 -0.08
CA ILE A 532 -16.09 -13.78 -1.38
C ILE A 532 -15.84 -15.27 -1.21
N ILE A 533 -16.73 -16.07 -1.79
CA ILE A 533 -16.49 -17.50 -2.00
C ILE A 533 -15.68 -17.65 -3.29
N ASN A 534 -14.38 -17.93 -3.13
CA ASN A 534 -13.39 -18.00 -4.19
C ASN A 534 -13.16 -19.44 -4.67
N LYS A 535 -12.40 -19.60 -5.76
CA LYS A 535 -12.06 -20.88 -6.40
C LYS A 535 -13.27 -21.71 -6.83
N VAL A 536 -14.37 -21.05 -7.20
CA VAL A 536 -15.57 -21.73 -7.73
C VAL A 536 -15.26 -22.53 -9.01
N ASP A 537 -14.21 -22.14 -9.74
CA ASP A 537 -13.71 -22.89 -10.90
C ASP A 537 -13.28 -24.32 -10.56
N ARG A 538 -12.74 -24.59 -9.37
CA ARG A 538 -12.37 -25.95 -8.93
C ARG A 538 -13.62 -26.83 -8.78
N ALA A 539 -14.67 -26.30 -8.17
CA ALA A 539 -15.94 -27.03 -8.04
C ALA A 539 -16.56 -27.37 -9.40
N LEU A 540 -16.41 -26.49 -10.39
CA LEU A 540 -16.95 -26.67 -11.74
C LEU A 540 -16.09 -27.56 -12.64
N LEU A 541 -14.77 -27.44 -12.59
CA LEU A 541 -13.84 -28.11 -13.51
C LEU A 541 -13.23 -29.39 -12.93
N GLU A 542 -12.87 -29.39 -11.65
CA GLU A 542 -12.17 -30.51 -10.99
C GLU A 542 -13.17 -31.48 -10.37
N LEU A 543 -14.08 -30.96 -9.53
CA LEU A 543 -15.06 -31.79 -8.81
C LEU A 543 -16.33 -32.07 -9.63
N GLN A 544 -16.58 -31.28 -10.67
CA GLN A 544 -17.76 -31.40 -11.55
C GLN A 544 -19.10 -31.50 -10.79
N VAL A 545 -19.24 -30.67 -9.74
CA VAL A 545 -20.41 -30.68 -8.86
C VAL A 545 -21.65 -30.19 -9.62
N ASP A 546 -22.81 -30.80 -9.38
CA ASP A 546 -24.08 -30.34 -9.96
C ASP A 546 -24.55 -29.01 -9.35
N LYS A 547 -25.51 -28.35 -10.02
CA LYS A 547 -25.99 -27.02 -9.63
C LYS A 547 -26.57 -26.96 -8.21
N GLU A 548 -27.35 -27.96 -7.78
CA GLU A 548 -27.97 -27.92 -6.45
C GLU A 548 -26.93 -28.23 -5.38
N SER A 549 -26.06 -29.21 -5.59
CA SER A 549 -24.96 -29.50 -4.65
C SER A 549 -24.02 -28.31 -4.47
N LEU A 550 -23.72 -27.56 -5.55
CA LEU A 550 -22.91 -26.33 -5.48
C LEU A 550 -23.62 -25.23 -4.69
N TYR A 551 -24.93 -25.01 -4.92
CA TYR A 551 -25.73 -24.07 -4.14
C TYR A 551 -25.76 -24.45 -2.65
N GLN A 552 -25.96 -25.72 -2.32
CA GLN A 552 -25.95 -26.21 -0.93
C GLN A 552 -24.58 -26.00 -0.28
N SER A 553 -23.48 -26.18 -1.03
CA SER A 553 -22.13 -25.88 -0.53
C SER A 553 -21.96 -24.39 -0.20
N PHE A 554 -22.41 -23.50 -1.09
CA PHE A 554 -22.41 -22.06 -0.83
C PHE A 554 -23.21 -21.69 0.43
N MET A 555 -24.42 -22.24 0.56
CA MET A 555 -25.30 -21.99 1.70
C MET A 555 -24.64 -22.41 3.01
N ARG A 556 -24.10 -23.64 3.10
CA ARG A 556 -23.40 -24.13 4.30
C ARG A 556 -22.18 -23.29 4.65
N THR A 557 -21.44 -22.83 3.65
CA THR A 557 -20.26 -21.96 3.85
C THR A 557 -20.68 -20.63 4.44
N ILE A 558 -21.74 -20.00 3.90
CA ILE A 558 -22.29 -18.73 4.41
C ILE A 558 -22.83 -18.91 5.84
N GLU A 559 -23.54 -19.99 6.11
CA GLU A 559 -24.02 -20.32 7.46
C GLU A 559 -22.88 -20.44 8.45
N THR A 560 -21.81 -21.15 8.10
CA THR A 560 -20.63 -21.31 8.96
C THR A 560 -19.98 -19.97 9.28
N VAL A 561 -19.84 -19.08 8.29
CA VAL A 561 -19.35 -17.72 8.51
C VAL A 561 -20.28 -16.93 9.44
N ASN A 562 -21.59 -17.02 9.24
CA ASN A 562 -22.57 -16.33 10.07
C ASN A 562 -22.64 -16.84 11.51
N VAL A 563 -22.37 -18.14 11.72
CA VAL A 563 -22.21 -18.70 13.08
C VAL A 563 -21.06 -18.00 13.78
N ILE A 564 -19.89 -17.88 13.16
CA ILE A 564 -18.74 -17.17 13.73
C ILE A 564 -19.09 -15.72 14.04
N ILE A 565 -19.72 -15.01 13.08
CA ILE A 565 -20.14 -13.63 13.27
C ILE A 565 -21.12 -13.49 14.45
N SER A 566 -22.08 -14.40 14.58
CA SER A 566 -23.06 -14.37 15.67
C SER A 566 -22.46 -14.67 17.04
N THR A 567 -21.48 -15.57 17.11
CA THR A 567 -20.78 -15.92 18.36
C THR A 567 -20.00 -14.73 18.93
N TYR A 568 -19.44 -13.89 18.06
CA TYR A 568 -18.63 -12.72 18.45
C TYR A 568 -19.33 -11.39 18.18
N HIS A 569 -20.66 -11.36 18.27
CA HIS A 569 -21.45 -10.16 18.02
C HIS A 569 -21.21 -9.07 19.08
N ASP A 570 -20.98 -7.83 18.64
CA ASP A 570 -20.94 -6.62 19.47
C ASP A 570 -22.16 -5.74 19.15
N ALA A 571 -22.92 -5.36 20.19
CA ALA A 571 -24.13 -4.54 20.05
C ALA A 571 -23.87 -3.17 19.38
N ALA A 572 -22.69 -2.59 19.55
CA ALA A 572 -22.32 -1.32 18.91
C ALA A 572 -22.09 -1.46 17.39
N LEU A 573 -21.75 -2.66 16.93
CA LEU A 573 -21.50 -2.96 15.51
C LEU A 573 -22.82 -3.21 14.73
N GLY A 574 -23.84 -3.69 15.45
CA GLY A 574 -25.15 -4.07 14.90
C GLY A 574 -25.11 -5.37 14.11
N ASP A 575 -26.16 -5.64 13.33
CA ASP A 575 -26.19 -6.81 12.43
C ASP A 575 -25.15 -6.67 11.32
N VAL A 576 -24.13 -7.51 11.39
CA VAL A 576 -23.07 -7.66 10.39
C VAL A 576 -23.05 -9.06 9.76
N GLN A 577 -24.12 -9.84 9.94
CA GLN A 577 -24.26 -11.10 9.24
C GLN A 577 -24.35 -10.88 7.73
N VAL A 578 -23.75 -11.81 7.00
CA VAL A 578 -23.53 -11.71 5.56
C VAL A 578 -24.52 -12.59 4.79
N TYR A 579 -25.12 -12.01 3.76
CA TYR A 579 -26.16 -12.65 2.97
C TYR A 579 -26.06 -12.27 1.48
N PRO A 580 -26.19 -13.22 0.54
CA PRO A 580 -26.16 -12.93 -0.89
C PRO A 580 -27.23 -11.93 -1.34
N GLU A 581 -28.44 -12.02 -0.79
CA GLU A 581 -29.56 -11.13 -1.09
C GLU A 581 -29.38 -9.71 -0.55
N LYS A 582 -28.52 -9.52 0.45
CA LYS A 582 -28.07 -8.19 0.91
C LYS A 582 -26.91 -7.64 0.07
N GLY A 583 -26.34 -8.45 -0.83
CA GLY A 583 -25.20 -8.07 -1.66
C GLY A 583 -23.87 -8.02 -0.90
N THR A 584 -23.74 -8.69 0.24
CA THR A 584 -22.51 -8.76 1.05
C THR A 584 -21.67 -10.03 0.77
N ILE A 585 -22.15 -10.89 -0.14
CA ILE A 585 -21.46 -12.09 -0.61
C ILE A 585 -21.20 -11.97 -2.11
N ALA A 586 -19.96 -12.23 -2.51
CA ALA A 586 -19.55 -12.48 -3.89
C ALA A 586 -19.17 -13.96 -4.09
N PHE A 587 -19.25 -14.43 -5.32
CA PHE A 587 -18.84 -15.76 -5.75
C PHE A 587 -17.94 -15.64 -6.97
N GLY A 588 -16.86 -16.40 -7.07
CA GLY A 588 -16.00 -16.34 -8.25
C GLY A 588 -14.68 -17.09 -8.17
N SER A 589 -13.77 -16.68 -9.03
CA SER A 589 -12.41 -17.20 -9.15
C SER A 589 -11.43 -16.06 -9.39
N GLY A 590 -10.55 -15.82 -8.41
CA GLY A 590 -9.44 -14.88 -8.56
C GLY A 590 -8.48 -15.27 -9.67
N LEU A 591 -8.18 -16.57 -9.82
CA LEU A 591 -7.25 -17.07 -10.84
C LEU A 591 -7.76 -16.82 -12.26
N HIS A 592 -9.03 -17.11 -12.50
CA HIS A 592 -9.66 -16.84 -13.79
C HIS A 592 -10.05 -15.36 -13.93
N GLY A 593 -10.11 -14.58 -12.84
CA GLY A 593 -10.38 -13.15 -12.83
C GLY A 593 -11.86 -12.80 -13.03
N TRP A 594 -12.77 -13.70 -12.64
CA TRP A 594 -14.22 -13.45 -12.71
C TRP A 594 -14.88 -13.60 -11.35
N GLY A 595 -15.93 -12.83 -11.13
CA GLY A 595 -16.70 -12.86 -9.89
C GLY A 595 -17.97 -12.04 -9.99
N PHE A 596 -18.95 -12.38 -9.17
CA PHE A 596 -20.26 -11.75 -9.18
C PHE A 596 -20.88 -11.72 -7.79
N THR A 597 -21.75 -10.76 -7.57
CA THR A 597 -22.76 -10.74 -6.51
C THR A 597 -24.14 -10.95 -7.15
N LEU A 598 -25.19 -11.09 -6.33
CA LEU A 598 -26.55 -11.13 -6.90
C LEU A 598 -26.96 -9.81 -7.57
N ARG A 599 -26.27 -8.69 -7.30
CA ARG A 599 -26.60 -7.37 -7.86
C ARG A 599 -26.51 -7.36 -9.39
N GLN A 600 -25.45 -7.95 -9.96
CA GLN A 600 -25.24 -7.92 -11.41
C GLN A 600 -26.31 -8.72 -12.15
N PHE A 601 -26.72 -9.88 -11.62
CA PHE A 601 -27.82 -10.67 -12.19
C PHE A 601 -29.19 -10.02 -11.94
N ALA A 602 -29.40 -9.46 -10.74
CA ALA A 602 -30.62 -8.73 -10.44
C ALA A 602 -30.81 -7.53 -11.36
N ALA A 603 -29.78 -6.75 -11.66
CA ALA A 603 -29.86 -5.63 -12.60
C ALA A 603 -30.30 -6.07 -14.01
N ARG A 604 -29.78 -7.22 -14.49
CA ARG A 604 -30.15 -7.79 -15.80
C ARG A 604 -31.60 -8.29 -15.81
N TYR A 605 -32.02 -9.02 -14.77
CA TYR A 605 -33.35 -9.63 -14.72
C TYR A 605 -34.46 -8.68 -14.27
N ALA A 606 -34.16 -7.70 -13.41
CA ALA A 606 -35.09 -6.65 -12.98
C ALA A 606 -35.72 -5.94 -14.18
N LYS A 607 -34.88 -5.51 -15.14
CA LYS A 607 -35.32 -4.87 -16.39
C LYS A 607 -36.22 -5.80 -17.23
N LYS A 608 -35.91 -7.09 -17.27
CA LYS A 608 -36.65 -8.09 -18.06
C LYS A 608 -38.01 -8.46 -17.45
N PHE A 609 -38.08 -8.55 -16.12
CA PHE A 609 -39.31 -8.89 -15.39
C PHE A 609 -40.15 -7.67 -14.98
N GLY A 610 -39.62 -6.44 -15.14
CA GLY A 610 -40.28 -5.21 -14.71
C GLY A 610 -40.42 -5.12 -13.18
N VAL A 611 -39.44 -5.67 -12.44
CA VAL A 611 -39.43 -5.70 -10.98
C VAL A 611 -38.25 -4.89 -10.46
N ASP A 612 -38.41 -4.29 -9.28
CA ASP A 612 -37.32 -3.59 -8.57
C ASP A 612 -36.09 -4.49 -8.35
N LYS A 613 -34.89 -3.89 -8.40
CA LYS A 613 -33.60 -4.60 -8.28
C LYS A 613 -33.45 -5.29 -6.93
N GLU A 614 -33.78 -4.63 -5.83
CA GLU A 614 -33.65 -5.21 -4.49
C GLU A 614 -34.62 -6.38 -4.30
N LYS A 615 -35.86 -6.23 -4.76
CA LYS A 615 -36.84 -7.34 -4.75
C LYS A 615 -36.37 -8.52 -5.59
N MET A 616 -35.75 -8.26 -6.74
CA MET A 616 -35.19 -9.31 -7.60
C MET A 616 -34.02 -10.04 -6.91
N MET A 617 -33.15 -9.33 -6.17
CA MET A 617 -32.06 -9.96 -5.41
C MET A 617 -32.59 -10.98 -4.40
N VAL A 618 -33.64 -10.62 -3.65
CA VAL A 618 -34.30 -11.54 -2.70
C VAL A 618 -34.87 -12.77 -3.41
N LYS A 619 -35.38 -12.61 -4.63
CA LYS A 619 -35.92 -13.74 -5.42
C LYS A 619 -34.87 -14.65 -6.03
N LEU A 620 -33.62 -14.20 -6.16
CA LEU A 620 -32.53 -14.99 -6.74
C LEU A 620 -31.84 -15.92 -5.73
N TRP A 621 -32.16 -15.84 -4.44
CA TRP A 621 -31.55 -16.66 -3.39
C TRP A 621 -32.61 -17.39 -2.53
N GLY A 622 -32.20 -18.42 -1.79
CA GLY A 622 -33.07 -19.17 -0.88
C GLY A 622 -34.05 -20.11 -1.59
N ASP A 623 -35.12 -20.46 -0.89
CA ASP A 623 -36.23 -21.29 -1.40
C ASP A 623 -37.18 -20.46 -2.28
N ASN A 624 -36.63 -19.88 -3.35
CA ASN A 624 -37.39 -19.22 -4.40
C ASN A 624 -37.28 -20.02 -5.70
N TYR A 625 -38.42 -20.24 -6.34
CA TYR A 625 -38.55 -21.01 -7.58
C TYR A 625 -39.37 -20.21 -8.59
N PHE A 626 -39.00 -20.30 -9.87
CA PHE A 626 -39.75 -19.68 -10.96
C PHE A 626 -40.36 -20.76 -11.84
N ASN A 627 -41.68 -20.77 -11.95
CA ASN A 627 -42.36 -21.71 -12.82
C ASN A 627 -42.46 -21.11 -14.24
N PRO A 628 -41.76 -21.68 -15.25
CA PRO A 628 -41.76 -21.12 -16.60
C PRO A 628 -43.10 -21.27 -17.33
N ALA A 629 -43.93 -22.25 -16.94
CA ALA A 629 -45.24 -22.48 -17.54
C ALA A 629 -46.28 -21.45 -17.04
N THR A 630 -46.28 -21.14 -15.74
CA THR A 630 -47.22 -20.17 -15.15
C THR A 630 -46.67 -18.74 -15.09
N ARG A 631 -45.35 -18.57 -15.30
CA ARG A 631 -44.59 -17.31 -15.14
C ARG A 631 -44.74 -16.69 -13.75
N LYS A 632 -45.00 -17.51 -12.72
CA LYS A 632 -45.15 -17.08 -11.34
C LYS A 632 -43.98 -17.56 -10.46
N TRP A 633 -43.65 -16.74 -9.48
CA TRP A 633 -42.74 -17.09 -8.40
C TRP A 633 -43.47 -17.91 -7.33
N THR A 634 -42.80 -18.91 -6.78
CA THR A 634 -43.30 -19.73 -5.67
C THR A 634 -42.15 -20.04 -4.70
N THR A 635 -42.48 -20.30 -3.45
CA THR A 635 -41.53 -20.78 -2.43
C THR A 635 -41.56 -22.30 -2.27
N ASN A 636 -42.53 -22.97 -2.91
CA ASN A 636 -42.61 -24.42 -2.93
C ASN A 636 -41.74 -24.97 -4.06
N GLY A 637 -40.89 -25.96 -3.74
CA GLY A 637 -40.02 -26.63 -4.72
C GLY A 637 -40.74 -27.53 -5.72
N THR A 638 -42.08 -27.58 -5.69
CA THR A 638 -42.91 -28.35 -6.61
C THR A 638 -43.99 -27.47 -7.26
N ASP A 639 -44.36 -27.81 -8.49
CA ASP A 639 -45.50 -27.18 -9.18
C ASP A 639 -46.84 -27.76 -8.68
N ALA A 640 -47.95 -27.21 -9.19
CA ALA A 640 -49.30 -27.66 -8.84
C ALA A 640 -49.60 -29.13 -9.24
N ASN A 641 -48.76 -29.72 -10.10
CA ASN A 641 -48.86 -31.11 -10.56
C ASN A 641 -47.84 -32.03 -9.86
N GLY A 642 -47.12 -31.54 -8.85
CA GLY A 642 -46.10 -32.30 -8.11
C GLY A 642 -44.75 -32.44 -8.83
N LYS A 643 -44.52 -31.75 -9.95
CA LYS A 643 -43.24 -31.77 -10.65
C LYS A 643 -42.22 -30.90 -9.91
N PRO A 644 -40.97 -31.37 -9.69
CA PRO A 644 -39.94 -30.56 -9.07
C PRO A 644 -39.60 -29.34 -9.91
N LEU A 645 -39.55 -28.19 -9.26
CA LEU A 645 -39.09 -26.92 -9.82
C LEU A 645 -37.61 -26.72 -9.50
N GLU A 646 -36.85 -26.23 -10.47
CA GLU A 646 -35.46 -25.86 -10.24
C GLU A 646 -35.40 -24.51 -9.49
N ARG A 647 -34.48 -24.43 -8.53
CA ARG A 647 -34.26 -23.24 -7.70
C ARG A 647 -33.88 -22.04 -8.57
N ALA A 648 -34.36 -20.85 -8.22
CA ALA A 648 -34.11 -19.64 -8.96
C ALA A 648 -32.62 -19.32 -9.14
N PHE A 649 -31.81 -19.50 -8.08
CA PHE A 649 -30.35 -19.34 -8.19
C PHE A 649 -29.76 -20.28 -9.25
N ASN A 650 -30.17 -21.55 -9.25
CA ASN A 650 -29.67 -22.55 -10.19
C ASN A 650 -30.08 -22.20 -11.62
N SER A 651 -31.34 -21.83 -11.87
CA SER A 651 -31.84 -21.56 -13.21
C SER A 651 -31.40 -20.20 -13.78
N PHE A 652 -31.25 -19.16 -12.96
CA PHE A 652 -30.95 -17.80 -13.44
C PHE A 652 -29.49 -17.39 -13.26
N VAL A 653 -28.77 -17.97 -12.30
CA VAL A 653 -27.38 -17.59 -11.99
C VAL A 653 -26.40 -18.68 -12.41
N LEU A 654 -26.57 -19.92 -11.92
CA LEU A 654 -25.63 -21.00 -12.23
C LEU A 654 -25.80 -21.55 -13.65
N ASP A 655 -27.02 -21.71 -14.15
CA ASP A 655 -27.27 -22.33 -15.46
C ASP A 655 -26.54 -21.63 -16.63
N PRO A 656 -26.53 -20.28 -16.74
CA PRO A 656 -25.69 -19.59 -17.73
C PRO A 656 -24.19 -19.91 -17.57
N ILE A 657 -23.69 -19.96 -16.33
CA ILE A 657 -22.27 -20.23 -16.03
C ILE A 657 -21.92 -21.68 -16.42
N PHE A 658 -22.72 -22.66 -16.00
CA PHE A 658 -22.54 -24.07 -16.34
C PHE A 658 -22.57 -24.28 -17.86
N LYS A 659 -23.48 -23.63 -18.57
CA LYS A 659 -23.55 -23.70 -20.04
C LYS A 659 -22.30 -23.15 -20.71
N ILE A 660 -21.72 -22.07 -20.20
CA ILE A 660 -20.43 -21.55 -20.71
C ILE A 660 -19.32 -22.57 -20.47
N PHE A 661 -19.19 -23.09 -19.25
CA PHE A 661 -18.15 -24.06 -18.90
C PHE A 661 -18.27 -25.34 -19.75
N ASP A 662 -19.47 -25.91 -19.86
CA ASP A 662 -19.72 -27.10 -20.69
C ASP A 662 -19.44 -26.83 -22.17
N ALA A 663 -19.96 -25.73 -22.73
CA ALA A 663 -19.79 -25.43 -24.16
C ALA A 663 -18.33 -25.17 -24.53
N VAL A 664 -17.57 -24.48 -23.68
CA VAL A 664 -16.16 -24.17 -23.94
C VAL A 664 -15.27 -25.40 -23.73
N MET A 665 -15.44 -26.13 -22.63
CA MET A 665 -14.59 -27.29 -22.30
C MET A 665 -14.86 -28.51 -23.20
N ASN A 666 -16.09 -28.64 -23.73
CA ASN A 666 -16.45 -29.66 -24.71
C ASN A 666 -16.41 -29.16 -26.17
N PHE A 667 -15.74 -28.03 -26.43
CA PHE A 667 -15.46 -27.52 -27.79
C PHE A 667 -16.69 -27.31 -28.69
N LYS A 668 -17.85 -26.95 -28.11
CA LYS A 668 -19.12 -26.72 -28.83
C LYS A 668 -19.18 -25.32 -29.45
N LYS A 669 -18.35 -25.05 -30.48
CA LYS A 669 -18.12 -23.71 -31.07
C LYS A 669 -19.40 -22.94 -31.47
N ASP A 670 -20.37 -23.61 -32.09
CA ASP A 670 -21.65 -22.98 -32.49
C ASP A 670 -22.48 -22.53 -31.28
N THR A 671 -22.45 -23.34 -30.21
CA THR A 671 -23.15 -23.03 -28.96
C THR A 671 -22.46 -21.88 -28.23
N VAL A 672 -21.12 -21.85 -28.20
CA VAL A 672 -20.34 -20.75 -27.62
C VAL A 672 -20.69 -19.43 -28.31
N THR A 673 -20.71 -19.38 -29.64
CA THR A 673 -21.07 -18.18 -30.41
C THR A 673 -22.47 -17.69 -30.06
N THR A 674 -23.44 -18.61 -30.02
CA THR A 674 -24.83 -18.31 -29.65
C THR A 674 -24.97 -17.77 -28.22
N ILE A 675 -24.18 -18.31 -27.27
CA ILE A 675 -24.17 -17.84 -25.88
C ILE A 675 -23.57 -16.44 -25.79
N LEU A 676 -22.45 -16.19 -26.46
CA LEU A 676 -21.77 -14.88 -26.45
C LEU A 676 -22.68 -13.77 -26.99
N GLU A 677 -23.43 -14.04 -28.06
CA GLU A 677 -24.43 -13.10 -28.60
C GLU A 677 -25.55 -12.81 -27.60
N LYS A 678 -26.08 -13.84 -26.92
CA LYS A 678 -27.15 -13.68 -25.91
C LYS A 678 -26.69 -12.92 -24.67
N LEU A 679 -25.41 -13.01 -24.31
CA LEU A 679 -24.83 -12.36 -23.13
C LEU A 679 -24.21 -10.99 -23.46
N ASP A 680 -24.26 -10.55 -24.72
CA ASP A 680 -23.59 -9.36 -25.26
C ASP A 680 -22.08 -9.31 -24.93
N VAL A 681 -21.42 -10.47 -25.00
CA VAL A 681 -19.97 -10.58 -24.77
C VAL A 681 -19.26 -10.59 -26.12
N LYS A 682 -18.55 -9.50 -26.41
CA LYS A 682 -17.76 -9.36 -27.64
C LYS A 682 -16.34 -9.86 -27.41
N LEU A 683 -15.80 -10.63 -28.35
CA LEU A 683 -14.40 -11.09 -28.36
C LEU A 683 -13.66 -10.54 -29.59
N ALA A 684 -12.38 -10.20 -29.42
CA ALA A 684 -11.46 -9.84 -30.50
C ALA A 684 -11.15 -11.06 -31.39
N ALA A 685 -10.57 -10.83 -32.57
CA ALA A 685 -10.33 -11.90 -33.54
C ALA A 685 -9.36 -12.97 -33.02
N ASP A 686 -8.25 -12.53 -32.40
CA ASP A 686 -7.24 -13.36 -31.77
C ASP A 686 -7.74 -14.10 -30.51
N GLU A 687 -8.68 -13.51 -29.78
CA GLU A 687 -9.32 -14.15 -28.63
C GLU A 687 -10.28 -15.28 -29.03
N ARG A 688 -10.88 -15.20 -30.22
CA ARG A 688 -11.77 -16.26 -30.75
C ARG A 688 -11.00 -17.52 -31.15
N ASP A 689 -9.71 -17.38 -31.43
CA ASP A 689 -8.82 -18.49 -31.78
C ASP A 689 -8.32 -19.25 -30.54
N GLN A 690 -8.55 -18.73 -29.33
CA GLN A 690 -8.23 -19.43 -28.09
C GLN A 690 -9.15 -20.64 -27.89
N GLU A 691 -8.65 -21.68 -27.23
CA GLU A 691 -9.43 -22.87 -26.91
C GLU A 691 -9.26 -23.31 -25.44
N GLY A 692 -10.19 -24.15 -24.96
CA GLY A 692 -10.16 -24.70 -23.60
C GLY A 692 -10.14 -23.62 -22.50
N LYS A 693 -9.26 -23.81 -21.50
CA LYS A 693 -9.18 -22.94 -20.32
C LYS A 693 -8.83 -21.48 -20.66
N ALA A 694 -8.05 -21.23 -21.71
CA ALA A 694 -7.67 -19.88 -22.12
C ALA A 694 -8.90 -19.09 -22.61
N LEU A 695 -9.69 -19.69 -23.50
CA LEU A 695 -10.94 -19.10 -23.98
C LEU A 695 -11.94 -18.89 -22.83
N LEU A 696 -12.07 -19.88 -21.95
CA LEU A 696 -12.95 -19.80 -20.79
C LEU A 696 -12.60 -18.60 -19.89
N LYS A 697 -11.31 -18.42 -19.59
CA LYS A 697 -10.79 -17.29 -18.81
C LYS A 697 -11.17 -15.95 -19.45
N THR A 698 -10.97 -15.81 -20.77
CA THR A 698 -11.29 -14.59 -21.50
C THR A 698 -12.79 -14.29 -21.51
N ILE A 699 -13.64 -15.28 -21.77
CA ILE A 699 -15.10 -15.14 -21.77
C ILE A 699 -15.60 -14.71 -20.39
N MET A 700 -15.16 -15.41 -19.34
CA MET A 700 -15.64 -15.15 -17.98
C MET A 700 -15.20 -13.77 -17.46
N ARG A 701 -13.97 -13.32 -17.77
CA ARG A 701 -13.49 -11.97 -17.42
C ARG A 701 -14.32 -10.85 -18.02
N ARG A 702 -14.85 -11.03 -19.24
CA ARG A 702 -15.73 -10.04 -19.89
C ARG A 702 -17.18 -10.15 -19.41
N PHE A 703 -17.64 -11.37 -19.13
CA PHE A 703 -19.01 -11.61 -18.70
C PHE A 703 -19.27 -11.11 -17.27
N LEU A 704 -18.36 -11.44 -16.34
CA LEU A 704 -18.46 -11.15 -14.91
C LEU A 704 -17.08 -10.75 -14.35
N PRO A 705 -16.58 -9.53 -14.63
CA PRO A 705 -15.27 -9.09 -14.14
C PRO A 705 -15.21 -9.12 -12.60
N ALA A 706 -14.20 -9.78 -12.03
CA ALA A 706 -14.07 -9.87 -10.57
C ALA A 706 -13.89 -8.50 -9.90
N GLY A 707 -13.07 -7.63 -10.49
CA GLY A 707 -12.76 -6.31 -9.95
C GLY A 707 -14.02 -5.45 -9.78
N ASP A 708 -14.85 -5.38 -10.80
CA ASP A 708 -16.09 -4.57 -10.82
C ASP A 708 -17.04 -5.02 -9.72
N SER A 709 -17.31 -6.33 -9.66
CA SER A 709 -18.24 -6.91 -8.69
C SER A 709 -17.78 -6.72 -7.25
N LEU A 710 -16.47 -6.86 -7.00
CA LEU A 710 -15.90 -6.72 -5.67
C LEU A 710 -15.81 -5.26 -5.22
N LEU A 711 -15.36 -4.35 -6.08
CA LEU A 711 -15.26 -2.92 -5.75
C LEU A 711 -16.65 -2.31 -5.53
N GLU A 712 -17.66 -2.69 -6.33
CA GLU A 712 -19.07 -2.32 -6.10
C GLU A 712 -19.53 -2.81 -4.71
N MET A 713 -19.32 -4.09 -4.40
CA MET A 713 -19.66 -4.66 -3.09
C MET A 713 -18.99 -3.93 -1.93
N ILE A 714 -17.71 -3.59 -2.07
CA ILE A 714 -16.90 -2.89 -1.08
C ILE A 714 -17.47 -1.49 -0.81
N VAL A 715 -17.70 -0.70 -1.85
CA VAL A 715 -18.15 0.69 -1.68
C VAL A 715 -19.53 0.78 -1.05
N ILE A 716 -20.43 -0.13 -1.43
CA ILE A 716 -21.82 -0.13 -0.99
C ILE A 716 -21.95 -0.59 0.47
N ASN A 717 -21.26 -1.68 0.84
CA ASN A 717 -21.51 -2.35 2.11
C ASN A 717 -20.49 -2.00 3.20
N LEU A 718 -19.25 -1.65 2.85
CA LEU A 718 -18.25 -1.28 3.86
C LEU A 718 -18.44 0.16 4.33
N PRO A 719 -18.25 0.45 5.62
CA PRO A 719 -18.42 1.79 6.16
C PRO A 719 -17.28 2.72 5.72
N SER A 720 -17.60 4.01 5.62
CA SER A 720 -16.60 5.07 5.51
C SER A 720 -15.92 5.32 6.87
N PRO A 721 -14.71 5.90 6.91
CA PRO A 721 -14.08 6.39 8.13
C PRO A 721 -14.98 7.28 9.00
N ALA A 722 -15.78 8.15 8.37
CA ALA A 722 -16.70 9.03 9.07
C ALA A 722 -17.84 8.26 9.77
N THR A 723 -18.27 7.14 9.18
CA THR A 723 -19.26 6.24 9.78
C THR A 723 -18.63 5.35 10.85
N ALA A 724 -17.47 4.75 10.54
CA ALA A 724 -16.82 3.75 11.36
C ALA A 724 -16.29 4.31 12.69
N GLN A 725 -15.66 5.47 12.66
CA GLN A 725 -15.03 6.03 13.86
C GLN A 725 -16.04 6.36 14.97
N ARG A 726 -17.31 6.64 14.63
CA ARG A 726 -18.36 6.94 15.61
C ARG A 726 -18.60 5.82 16.61
N TYR A 727 -18.59 4.57 16.15
CA TYR A 727 -18.78 3.41 17.02
C TYR A 727 -17.45 2.73 17.42
N ARG A 728 -16.32 3.11 16.80
CA ARG A 728 -15.00 2.55 17.12
C ARG A 728 -14.19 3.37 18.13
N VAL A 729 -14.46 4.66 18.30
CA VAL A 729 -13.69 5.56 19.19
C VAL A 729 -13.52 5.00 20.60
N GLU A 730 -14.58 4.42 21.17
CA GLU A 730 -14.58 3.80 22.50
C GLU A 730 -13.61 2.63 22.63
N THR A 731 -13.45 1.83 21.57
CA THR A 731 -12.52 0.70 21.54
C THR A 731 -11.09 1.15 21.26
N LEU A 732 -10.92 2.25 20.52
CA LEU A 732 -9.62 2.67 20.01
C LEU A 732 -8.87 3.64 20.94
N TYR A 733 -9.58 4.49 21.68
CA TYR A 733 -8.98 5.56 22.50
C TYR A 733 -8.98 5.19 24.00
N GLU A 734 -7.90 5.50 24.71
CA GLU A 734 -7.80 5.25 26.16
C GLU A 734 -8.40 6.36 27.02
N GLY A 735 -8.52 7.57 26.47
CA GLY A 735 -8.99 8.73 27.21
C GLY A 735 -10.51 8.81 27.35
N PRO A 736 -11.00 9.78 28.13
CA PRO A 736 -12.43 10.10 28.23
C PRO A 736 -13.07 10.41 26.88
N LEU A 737 -14.33 10.02 26.66
CA LEU A 737 -15.03 10.21 25.39
C LEU A 737 -15.50 11.65 25.14
N ASP A 738 -15.46 12.50 26.17
CA ASP A 738 -15.71 13.93 26.12
C ASP A 738 -14.43 14.77 25.86
N ASP A 739 -13.26 14.12 25.78
CA ASP A 739 -12.00 14.76 25.40
C ASP A 739 -12.03 15.25 23.95
N GLU A 740 -11.35 16.37 23.67
CA GLU A 740 -11.29 16.97 22.32
C GLU A 740 -10.74 15.99 21.28
N SER A 741 -9.78 15.14 21.66
CA SER A 741 -9.21 14.14 20.78
C SER A 741 -10.18 13.00 20.52
N ALA A 742 -10.94 12.57 21.53
CA ALA A 742 -12.00 11.56 21.36
C ALA A 742 -13.10 12.07 20.43
N ILE A 743 -13.54 13.33 20.61
CA ILE A 743 -14.53 13.98 19.73
C ILE A 743 -13.99 14.06 18.29
N GLY A 744 -12.74 14.50 18.13
CA GLY A 744 -12.09 14.58 16.82
C GLY A 744 -12.01 13.23 16.10
N ILE A 745 -11.66 12.16 16.83
CA ILE A 745 -11.67 10.77 16.31
C ILE A 745 -13.11 10.39 15.92
N ARG A 746 -14.06 10.50 16.84
CA ARG A 746 -15.47 10.10 16.63
C ARG A 746 -16.06 10.73 15.37
N ASP A 747 -15.79 12.01 15.16
CA ASP A 747 -16.36 12.79 14.06
C ASP A 747 -15.48 12.76 12.80
N CYS A 748 -14.31 12.12 12.86
CA CYS A 748 -13.31 12.06 11.79
C CYS A 748 -12.97 13.48 11.27
N ASP A 749 -12.80 14.42 12.20
CA ASP A 749 -12.69 15.85 11.87
C ASP A 749 -11.27 16.22 11.40
N PRO A 750 -11.06 16.61 10.14
CA PRO A 750 -9.74 17.04 9.65
C PRO A 750 -9.27 18.36 10.28
N LYS A 751 -10.16 19.12 10.92
CA LYS A 751 -9.81 20.38 11.62
C LYS A 751 -9.60 20.21 13.12
N GLY A 752 -9.91 19.02 13.66
CA GLY A 752 -9.69 18.68 15.06
C GLY A 752 -8.19 18.56 15.42
N PRO A 753 -7.88 18.27 16.69
CA PRO A 753 -6.51 17.96 17.09
C PRO A 753 -6.00 16.76 16.31
N LEU A 754 -4.73 16.79 15.89
CA LEU A 754 -4.12 15.65 15.22
C LEU A 754 -4.15 14.45 16.16
N VAL A 755 -4.67 13.33 15.68
CA VAL A 755 -4.51 12.01 16.30
C VAL A 755 -4.22 11.03 15.18
N LEU A 756 -3.00 10.49 15.17
CA LEU A 756 -2.52 9.54 14.18
C LEU A 756 -1.95 8.33 14.91
N TYR A 757 -2.40 7.13 14.52
CA TYR A 757 -1.85 5.89 15.06
C TYR A 757 -0.88 5.27 14.07
N VAL A 758 0.36 5.05 14.51
CA VAL A 758 1.34 4.24 13.77
C VAL A 758 1.12 2.79 14.16
N SER A 759 0.73 1.94 13.19
CA SER A 759 0.48 0.52 13.43
C SER A 759 1.72 -0.34 13.22
N LYS A 760 2.59 0.03 12.26
CA LYS A 760 3.84 -0.69 12.00
C LYS A 760 4.91 0.17 11.34
N MET A 761 6.12 -0.34 11.35
CA MET A 761 7.24 0.21 10.59
C MET A 761 7.43 -0.58 9.30
N VAL A 762 7.51 0.11 8.17
CA VAL A 762 7.75 -0.50 6.86
C VAL A 762 9.19 -0.19 6.44
N PRO A 763 10.02 -1.20 6.14
CA PRO A 763 11.39 -0.97 5.70
C PRO A 763 11.40 -0.18 4.39
N THR A 764 12.34 0.76 4.27
CA THR A 764 12.57 1.51 3.03
C THR A 764 13.61 0.83 2.14
N SER A 765 13.74 1.27 0.88
CA SER A 765 14.86 0.86 0.02
C SER A 765 16.22 1.27 0.57
N ASP A 766 16.25 2.33 1.39
CA ASP A 766 17.46 2.79 2.06
C ASP A 766 17.69 1.96 3.32
N LYS A 767 18.72 1.11 3.29
CA LYS A 767 19.06 0.21 4.40
C LYS A 767 19.17 0.98 5.73
N GLY A 768 18.33 0.62 6.69
CA GLY A 768 18.35 1.16 8.05
C GLY A 768 17.37 2.30 8.35
N ARG A 769 16.52 2.70 7.38
CA ARG A 769 15.40 3.63 7.62
C ARG A 769 14.06 2.92 7.46
N PHE A 770 13.07 3.40 8.20
CA PHE A 770 11.70 2.89 8.16
C PHE A 770 10.68 4.00 7.91
N TYR A 771 9.63 3.67 7.16
CA TYR A 771 8.40 4.45 7.13
C TYR A 771 7.52 4.05 8.31
N ALA A 772 7.09 5.03 9.11
CA ALA A 772 6.04 4.79 10.10
C ALA A 772 4.70 4.77 9.37
N PHE A 773 4.11 3.58 9.23
CA PHE A 773 2.85 3.35 8.55
C PHE A 773 1.69 3.42 9.55
N GLY A 774 0.68 4.22 9.21
CA GLY A 774 -0.40 4.50 10.15
C GLY A 774 -1.62 5.14 9.51
N ARG A 775 -2.56 5.56 10.35
CA ARG A 775 -3.79 6.24 9.94
C ARG A 775 -4.01 7.51 10.73
N VAL A 776 -4.47 8.54 10.05
CA VAL A 776 -4.95 9.79 10.65
C VAL A 776 -6.40 9.56 11.07
N PHE A 777 -6.68 9.60 12.37
CA PHE A 777 -8.04 9.47 12.91
C PHE A 777 -8.72 10.84 13.07
N SER A 778 -7.95 11.84 13.49
CA SER A 778 -8.38 13.24 13.66
C SER A 778 -7.31 14.21 13.20
N GLY A 779 -7.71 15.40 12.77
CA GLY A 779 -6.84 16.47 12.29
C GLY A 779 -6.22 16.20 10.92
N THR A 780 -5.21 17.00 10.57
CA THR A 780 -4.44 16.87 9.31
C THR A 780 -2.96 16.81 9.64
N VAL A 781 -2.28 15.75 9.20
CA VAL A 781 -0.83 15.63 9.34
C VAL A 781 -0.12 16.40 8.22
N LYS A 782 0.96 17.10 8.55
CA LYS A 782 1.75 17.91 7.60
C LYS A 782 3.25 17.67 7.81
N SER A 783 4.02 17.83 6.73
CA SER A 783 5.48 17.82 6.80
C SER A 783 6.01 19.12 7.42
N GLY A 784 6.88 19.04 8.43
CA GLY A 784 7.54 20.19 9.06
C GLY A 784 7.09 20.51 10.51
N PRO A 785 5.77 20.66 10.81
CA PRO A 785 5.32 20.95 12.16
C PRO A 785 5.78 19.95 13.21
N LYS A 786 6.06 20.43 14.42
CA LYS A 786 6.38 19.59 15.57
C LYS A 786 5.11 18.91 16.08
N VAL A 787 5.18 17.61 16.28
CA VAL A 787 4.12 16.77 16.86
C VAL A 787 4.66 16.07 18.10
N ARG A 788 3.74 15.69 18.98
CA ARG A 788 4.00 14.85 20.15
C ARG A 788 3.91 13.40 19.71
N ILE A 789 4.98 12.65 19.89
CA ILE A 789 5.09 11.23 19.60
C ILE A 789 5.03 10.53 20.96
N GLN A 790 3.91 9.86 21.21
CA GLN A 790 3.65 9.11 22.43
C GLN A 790 3.92 7.63 22.15
N GLY A 791 4.87 7.04 22.86
CA GLY A 791 5.10 5.61 22.80
C GLY A 791 4.04 4.81 23.55
N PRO A 792 4.03 3.47 23.45
CA PRO A 792 2.99 2.61 24.01
C PRO A 792 2.77 2.75 25.51
N ASN A 793 3.80 3.15 26.27
CA ASN A 793 3.77 3.24 27.73
C ASN A 793 3.58 4.68 28.24
N TYR A 794 3.32 5.64 27.35
CA TYR A 794 3.07 7.02 27.73
C TYR A 794 1.85 7.12 28.65
N VAL A 795 2.00 7.88 29.73
CA VAL A 795 0.92 8.24 30.65
C VAL A 795 0.71 9.76 30.59
N PRO A 796 -0.53 10.24 30.36
CA PRO A 796 -0.83 11.66 30.35
C PRO A 796 -0.26 12.41 31.56
N GLY A 797 0.42 13.53 31.31
CA GLY A 797 1.07 14.35 32.34
C GLY A 797 2.51 13.94 32.71
N LYS A 798 2.97 12.75 32.31
CA LYS A 798 4.38 12.34 32.47
C LYS A 798 5.22 12.68 31.23
N LYS A 799 6.54 12.75 31.41
CA LYS A 799 7.52 12.91 30.30
C LYS A 799 8.11 11.58 29.81
N GLU A 800 7.84 10.49 30.52
CA GLU A 800 8.28 9.15 30.14
C GLU A 800 7.59 8.74 28.84
N ASP A 801 8.37 8.19 27.90
CA ASP A 801 7.88 7.70 26.58
C ASP A 801 7.19 8.77 25.71
N LEU A 802 7.61 10.05 25.86
CA LEU A 802 7.12 11.19 25.09
C LEU A 802 8.25 11.91 24.35
N PHE A 803 8.09 12.12 23.04
CA PHE A 803 9.03 12.88 22.22
C PHE A 803 8.31 13.99 21.45
N VAL A 804 8.93 15.17 21.34
CA VAL A 804 8.36 16.29 20.55
C VAL A 804 9.30 16.60 19.38
N LYS A 805 8.89 16.20 18.17
CA LYS A 805 9.73 16.23 16.97
C LYS A 805 8.93 16.59 15.72
N ALA A 806 9.61 17.10 14.71
CA ALA A 806 9.02 17.43 13.43
C ALA A 806 8.91 16.19 12.53
N ILE A 807 7.80 16.07 11.80
CA ILE A 807 7.65 15.08 10.73
C ILE A 807 8.47 15.55 9.53
N GLN A 808 9.39 14.73 9.02
CA GLN A 808 10.25 15.14 7.91
C GLN A 808 9.49 15.13 6.57
N ARG A 809 8.70 14.08 6.33
CA ARG A 809 7.92 13.91 5.10
C ARG A 809 6.70 13.02 5.34
N THR A 810 5.61 13.35 4.65
CA THR A 810 4.41 12.52 4.50
C THR A 810 4.42 11.85 3.13
N VAL A 811 4.18 10.54 3.07
CA VAL A 811 4.20 9.75 1.83
C VAL A 811 2.97 8.85 1.74
N LEU A 812 2.34 8.82 0.57
CA LEU A 812 1.30 7.87 0.22
C LEU A 812 1.93 6.54 -0.19
N MET A 813 1.42 5.44 0.36
CA MET A 813 1.90 4.09 0.06
C MET A 813 1.11 3.52 -1.14
N MET A 814 1.82 3.21 -2.23
CA MET A 814 1.26 2.68 -3.49
C MET A 814 1.90 1.34 -3.84
N GLY A 815 1.84 0.40 -2.91
CA GLY A 815 2.47 -0.92 -3.04
C GLY A 815 3.99 -0.81 -3.06
N ARG A 816 4.59 -1.00 -4.24
CA ARG A 816 6.05 -0.96 -4.45
C ARG A 816 6.63 0.45 -4.50
N TYR A 817 5.77 1.46 -4.67
CA TYR A 817 6.17 2.85 -4.82
C TYR A 817 5.59 3.70 -3.68
N VAL A 818 6.24 4.82 -3.41
CA VAL A 818 5.78 5.82 -2.45
C VAL A 818 5.72 7.17 -3.13
N GLU A 819 4.64 7.89 -2.90
CA GLU A 819 4.42 9.22 -3.47
C GLU A 819 4.46 10.28 -2.36
N PRO A 820 5.35 11.28 -2.42
CA PRO A 820 5.39 12.34 -1.43
C PRO A 820 4.16 13.24 -1.55
N ILE A 821 3.53 13.54 -0.42
CA ILE A 821 2.40 14.48 -0.33
C ILE A 821 2.68 15.53 0.75
N GLU A 822 2.11 16.72 0.62
CA GLU A 822 2.33 17.82 1.56
C GLU A 822 1.61 17.61 2.90
N ASP A 823 0.37 17.10 2.82
CA ASP A 823 -0.52 16.90 3.94
C ASP A 823 -1.49 15.72 3.71
N CYS A 824 -2.00 15.18 4.81
CA CYS A 824 -2.99 14.09 4.79
C CYS A 824 -4.07 14.30 5.87
N PRO A 825 -5.35 14.46 5.51
CA PRO A 825 -6.45 14.69 6.45
C PRO A 825 -6.96 13.40 7.12
N ALA A 826 -7.74 13.58 8.18
CA ALA A 826 -8.42 12.52 8.93
C ALA A 826 -9.19 11.55 8.02
N GLY A 827 -9.13 10.26 8.37
CA GLY A 827 -9.77 9.15 7.66
C GLY A 827 -8.84 8.41 6.70
N ASN A 828 -7.63 8.91 6.44
CA ASN A 828 -6.69 8.34 5.47
C ASN A 828 -5.55 7.55 6.11
N ILE A 829 -5.03 6.60 5.34
CA ILE A 829 -3.82 5.83 5.67
C ILE A 829 -2.61 6.53 5.04
N ILE A 830 -1.49 6.59 5.77
CA ILE A 830 -0.30 7.34 5.38
C ILE A 830 1.00 6.70 5.88
N GLY A 831 2.10 6.94 5.18
CA GLY A 831 3.46 6.69 5.65
C GLY A 831 4.14 7.99 6.10
N LEU A 832 4.91 7.94 7.19
CA LEU A 832 5.68 9.08 7.70
C LEU A 832 7.18 8.77 7.70
N VAL A 833 7.98 9.77 7.34
CA VAL A 833 9.45 9.71 7.38
C VAL A 833 9.98 10.50 8.57
N GLY A 834 10.96 9.93 9.27
CA GLY A 834 11.69 10.58 10.37
C GLY A 834 11.13 10.33 11.78
N ILE A 835 10.18 9.41 11.92
CA ILE A 835 9.58 9.00 13.21
C ILE A 835 10.24 7.74 13.79
N ASP A 836 10.89 6.94 12.94
CA ASP A 836 11.51 5.65 13.24
C ASP A 836 12.58 5.67 14.35
N GLN A 837 13.17 6.83 14.63
CA GLN A 837 14.15 6.99 15.71
C GLN A 837 13.51 7.06 17.10
N PHE A 838 12.25 7.52 17.19
CA PHE A 838 11.58 7.83 18.45
C PHE A 838 10.57 6.76 18.87
N LEU A 839 10.15 5.93 17.93
CA LEU A 839 9.09 4.96 18.10
C LEU A 839 9.61 3.58 17.69
N LEU A 840 9.40 2.58 18.55
CA LEU A 840 9.89 1.22 18.32
C LEU A 840 8.96 0.44 17.39
N LYS A 841 7.67 0.34 17.70
CA LYS A 841 6.71 -0.48 16.93
C LYS A 841 5.45 0.30 16.57
N SER A 842 4.66 0.61 17.60
CA SER A 842 3.43 1.39 17.50
C SER A 842 3.46 2.58 18.46
N GLY A 843 2.55 3.52 18.22
CA GLY A 843 2.37 4.67 19.09
C GLY A 843 1.45 5.71 18.49
N THR A 844 1.15 6.72 19.29
CA THR A 844 0.17 7.77 18.97
C THR A 844 0.89 9.08 18.71
N LEU A 845 0.60 9.71 17.59
CA LEU A 845 1.09 11.03 17.23
C LEU A 845 -0.04 12.04 17.38
N THR A 846 0.22 13.13 18.11
CA THR A 846 -0.80 14.12 18.41
C THR A 846 -0.26 15.54 18.51
N THR A 847 -1.14 16.53 18.28
CA THR A 847 -0.88 17.95 18.56
C THR A 847 -1.45 18.40 19.90
N SER A 848 -2.34 17.62 20.53
CA SER A 848 -2.97 17.98 21.81
C SER A 848 -2.09 17.59 22.99
N GLU A 849 -2.05 18.43 24.02
CA GLU A 849 -1.32 18.14 25.26
C GLU A 849 -2.09 17.19 26.19
N THR A 850 -3.41 17.20 26.11
CA THR A 850 -4.33 16.37 26.93
C THR A 850 -4.63 15.02 26.28
N ALA A 851 -4.20 14.81 25.03
CA ALA A 851 -4.40 13.56 24.32
C ALA A 851 -3.79 12.36 25.07
N HIS A 852 -4.62 11.32 25.17
CA HIS A 852 -4.25 10.00 25.65
C HIS A 852 -3.77 9.13 24.49
N ASN A 853 -3.15 8.00 24.82
CA ASN A 853 -2.78 7.03 23.82
C ASN A 853 -4.01 6.38 23.17
N MET A 854 -3.86 5.99 21.92
CA MET A 854 -4.70 4.94 21.34
C MET A 854 -4.29 3.59 21.94
N ARG A 855 -5.28 2.74 22.23
CA ARG A 855 -5.06 1.44 22.89
C ARG A 855 -4.02 0.62 22.12
N VAL A 856 -3.09 -0.01 22.84
CA VAL A 856 -2.10 -0.89 22.21
C VAL A 856 -2.78 -2.13 21.63
N MET A 857 -2.27 -2.63 20.51
CA MET A 857 -2.78 -3.86 19.88
C MET A 857 -2.45 -5.08 20.75
N ARG A 858 -3.43 -5.99 20.89
CA ARG A 858 -3.20 -7.31 21.46
C ARG A 858 -3.00 -8.30 20.31
N PHE A 859 -1.82 -8.88 20.21
CA PHE A 859 -1.55 -9.90 19.20
C PHE A 859 -2.19 -11.22 19.62
N SER A 860 -2.78 -11.95 18.66
CA SER A 860 -3.33 -13.29 18.89
C SER A 860 -2.28 -14.35 19.14
N VAL A 861 -1.04 -14.07 18.73
CA VAL A 861 0.09 -15.00 18.84
C VAL A 861 1.15 -14.42 19.76
N SER A 862 1.71 -15.30 20.58
CA SER A 862 2.85 -14.98 21.43
C SER A 862 4.13 -15.51 20.77
N PRO A 863 5.26 -14.80 20.88
CA PRO A 863 6.53 -15.29 20.36
C PRO A 863 7.09 -16.40 21.28
N VAL A 864 6.69 -17.64 21.00
CA VAL A 864 7.03 -18.82 21.81
C VAL A 864 8.27 -19.57 21.33
N VAL A 865 8.72 -19.36 20.10
CA VAL A 865 9.93 -20.02 19.60
C VAL A 865 11.11 -19.07 19.72
N GLN A 866 12.17 -19.49 20.39
CA GLN A 866 13.34 -18.66 20.70
C GLN A 866 14.62 -19.29 20.13
N VAL A 867 15.55 -18.47 19.64
CA VAL A 867 16.91 -18.91 19.33
C VAL A 867 17.92 -17.93 19.91
N ALA A 868 19.08 -18.44 20.30
CA ALA A 868 20.25 -17.62 20.56
C ALA A 868 20.97 -17.32 19.24
N VAL A 869 21.37 -16.05 19.08
CA VAL A 869 22.01 -15.54 17.87
C VAL A 869 23.35 -14.90 18.24
N GLU A 870 24.41 -15.36 17.60
CA GLU A 870 25.75 -14.82 17.77
C GLU A 870 26.38 -14.44 16.43
N VAL A 871 27.32 -13.50 16.46
CA VAL A 871 28.14 -13.19 15.28
C VAL A 871 29.24 -14.24 15.09
N LYS A 872 29.53 -14.63 13.85
CA LYS A 872 30.69 -15.50 13.57
C LYS A 872 32.02 -14.84 13.96
N ASN A 873 32.11 -13.52 13.74
CA ASN A 873 33.28 -12.71 14.07
C ASN A 873 32.94 -11.75 15.21
N ALA A 874 33.70 -11.79 16.31
CA ALA A 874 33.44 -10.95 17.49
C ALA A 874 33.45 -9.44 17.18
N SER A 875 34.20 -9.00 16.16
CA SER A 875 34.26 -7.60 15.73
C SER A 875 32.93 -7.06 15.17
N ASP A 876 32.04 -7.94 14.71
CA ASP A 876 30.75 -7.56 14.12
C ASP A 876 29.62 -7.42 15.16
N LEU A 877 29.90 -7.65 16.45
CA LEU A 877 28.92 -7.56 17.53
C LEU A 877 28.13 -6.23 17.54
N PRO A 878 28.74 -5.05 17.31
CA PRO A 878 27.97 -3.79 17.24
C PRO A 878 26.94 -3.78 16.11
N LYS A 879 27.22 -4.44 14.99
CA LYS A 879 26.28 -4.55 13.86
C LYS A 879 25.12 -5.48 14.18
N LEU A 880 25.38 -6.58 14.92
CA LEU A 880 24.31 -7.47 15.40
C LEU A 880 23.38 -6.72 16.35
N VAL A 881 23.91 -5.99 17.33
CA VAL A 881 23.08 -5.22 18.28
C VAL A 881 22.21 -4.20 17.56
N GLU A 882 22.75 -3.50 16.57
CA GLU A 882 21.99 -2.56 15.75
C GLU A 882 20.97 -3.27 14.83
N GLY A 883 21.35 -4.41 14.26
CA GLY A 883 20.47 -5.26 13.46
C GLY A 883 19.27 -5.80 14.25
N LEU A 884 19.49 -6.25 15.49
CA LEU A 884 18.42 -6.74 16.38
C LEU A 884 17.42 -5.64 16.74
N LYS A 885 17.91 -4.40 16.94
CA LYS A 885 17.03 -3.24 17.13
C LYS A 885 16.18 -2.98 15.89
N ARG A 886 16.75 -3.08 14.69
CA ARG A 886 16.02 -2.89 13.42
C ARG A 886 15.00 -4.00 13.18
N LEU A 887 15.37 -5.26 13.44
CA LEU A 887 14.47 -6.40 13.35
C LEU A 887 13.25 -6.22 14.27
N SER A 888 13.50 -5.85 15.53
CA SER A 888 12.44 -5.58 16.51
C SER A 888 11.51 -4.42 16.13
N LYS A 889 11.95 -3.50 15.26
CA LYS A 889 11.11 -2.43 14.71
C LYS A 889 10.30 -2.90 13.51
N SER A 890 10.94 -3.68 12.63
CA SER A 890 10.37 -4.17 11.36
C SER A 890 9.20 -5.14 11.57
N ASP A 891 9.28 -5.99 12.60
CA ASP A 891 8.24 -6.96 12.90
C ASP A 891 7.47 -6.65 14.20
N PRO A 892 6.12 -6.56 14.15
CA PRO A 892 5.33 -6.26 15.33
C PRO A 892 5.43 -7.30 16.46
N CYS A 893 5.63 -8.58 16.15
CA CYS A 893 5.62 -9.67 17.13
C CYS A 893 7.02 -10.07 17.60
N VAL A 894 8.05 -9.93 16.77
CA VAL A 894 9.42 -10.30 17.15
C VAL A 894 9.86 -9.58 18.41
N GLN A 895 10.48 -10.34 19.31
CA GLN A 895 11.14 -9.81 20.49
C GLN A 895 12.63 -10.17 20.42
N ALA A 896 13.49 -9.18 20.67
CA ALA A 896 14.91 -9.41 20.81
C ALA A 896 15.42 -8.77 22.10
N TRP A 897 16.18 -9.53 22.88
CA TRP A 897 16.77 -9.06 24.13
C TRP A 897 18.11 -9.74 24.38
N ILE A 898 18.85 -9.21 25.37
CA ILE A 898 20.08 -9.82 25.86
C ILE A 898 19.70 -10.60 27.11
N ALA A 899 19.92 -11.92 27.11
CA ALA A 899 19.74 -12.76 28.28
C ALA A 899 20.81 -12.42 29.35
N GLU A 900 20.57 -12.79 30.61
CA GLU A 900 21.54 -12.57 31.70
C GLU A 900 22.85 -13.34 31.49
N THR A 901 22.80 -14.42 30.69
CA THR A 901 23.98 -15.15 30.20
C THR A 901 24.87 -14.33 29.27
N GLY A 902 24.37 -13.21 28.75
CA GLY A 902 25.02 -12.41 27.71
C GLY A 902 24.65 -12.82 26.28
N GLU A 903 23.88 -13.89 26.09
CA GLU A 903 23.41 -14.34 24.78
C GLU A 903 22.33 -13.39 24.22
N HIS A 904 22.35 -13.16 22.90
CA HIS A 904 21.28 -12.42 22.24
C HIS A 904 20.18 -13.37 21.81
N ILE A 905 18.98 -13.19 22.36
CA ILE A 905 17.82 -14.04 22.05
C ILE A 905 16.91 -13.34 21.05
N VAL A 906 16.45 -14.08 20.06
CA VAL A 906 15.38 -13.67 19.12
C VAL A 906 14.21 -14.62 19.28
N ALA A 907 13.03 -14.08 19.55
CA ALA A 907 11.80 -14.84 19.71
C ALA A 907 10.79 -14.49 18.61
N GLY A 908 10.19 -15.52 18.00
CA GLY A 908 9.19 -15.43 16.95
C GLY A 908 7.95 -16.28 17.26
N ALA A 909 6.89 -16.06 16.50
CA ALA A 909 5.60 -16.74 16.70
C ALA A 909 5.63 -18.24 16.34
N GLY A 910 6.52 -18.64 15.43
CA GLY A 910 6.65 -19.99 14.90
C GLY A 910 8.00 -20.18 14.20
N GLU A 911 8.25 -21.39 13.72
CA GLU A 911 9.51 -21.77 13.07
C GLU A 911 9.74 -20.98 11.77
N LEU A 912 8.72 -20.92 10.89
CA LEU A 912 8.80 -20.19 9.63
C LEU A 912 8.95 -18.69 9.86
N HIS A 913 8.23 -18.13 10.84
CA HIS A 913 8.42 -16.73 11.24
C HIS A 913 9.88 -16.45 11.59
N LEU A 914 10.46 -17.30 12.45
CA LEU A 914 11.81 -17.11 12.96
C LEU A 914 12.86 -17.30 11.87
N GLU A 915 12.69 -18.28 10.97
CA GLU A 915 13.53 -18.48 9.78
C GLU A 915 13.66 -17.18 8.96
N ILE A 916 12.52 -16.56 8.63
CA ILE A 916 12.50 -15.30 7.87
C ILE A 916 13.11 -14.15 8.65
N CYS A 917 12.82 -14.04 9.95
CA CYS A 917 13.41 -12.99 10.79
C CYS A 917 14.92 -13.09 10.89
N LEU A 918 15.46 -14.30 10.99
CA LEU A 918 16.90 -14.55 11.06
C LEU A 918 17.57 -14.29 9.70
N LYS A 919 16.89 -14.62 8.59
CA LYS A 919 17.34 -14.26 7.25
C LYS A 919 17.39 -12.74 7.08
N ASP A 920 16.33 -12.03 7.43
CA ASP A 920 16.26 -10.56 7.40
C ASP A 920 17.34 -9.94 8.31
N LEU A 921 17.59 -10.53 9.48
CA LEU A 921 18.66 -10.11 10.37
C LEU A 921 20.05 -10.26 9.72
N GLN A 922 20.32 -11.42 9.13
CA GLN A 922 21.62 -11.75 8.53
C GLN A 922 21.88 -10.94 7.25
N GLU A 923 20.89 -10.81 6.36
CA GLU A 923 21.05 -10.26 5.00
C GLU A 923 20.80 -8.74 4.94
N ASP A 924 19.78 -8.25 5.65
CA ASP A 924 19.30 -6.87 5.48
C ASP A 924 19.58 -5.95 6.66
N HIS A 925 19.38 -6.42 7.89
CA HIS A 925 19.44 -5.56 9.07
C HIS A 925 20.85 -5.45 9.65
N ALA A 926 21.50 -6.59 9.95
CA ALA A 926 22.87 -6.65 10.48
C ALA A 926 23.90 -6.78 9.35
N GLY A 927 23.58 -7.51 8.27
CA GLY A 927 24.45 -7.70 7.11
C GLY A 927 25.74 -8.48 7.44
N VAL A 928 25.66 -9.41 8.41
CA VAL A 928 26.81 -10.18 8.92
C VAL A 928 26.41 -11.63 9.13
N PRO A 929 27.31 -12.60 8.90
CA PRO A 929 26.99 -14.00 9.05
C PRO A 929 26.81 -14.38 10.53
N LEU A 930 25.71 -15.08 10.81
CA LEU A 930 25.29 -15.43 12.16
C LEU A 930 25.60 -16.91 12.48
N LYS A 931 25.74 -17.21 13.77
CA LYS A 931 25.60 -18.53 14.36
C LYS A 931 24.27 -18.54 15.10
N ILE A 932 23.44 -19.52 14.81
CA ILE A 932 22.09 -19.63 15.35
C ILE A 932 22.05 -20.95 16.13
N SER A 933 21.60 -20.90 17.38
CA SER A 933 21.41 -22.10 18.19
C SER A 933 20.18 -22.90 17.75
N ASP A 934 20.03 -24.11 18.28
CA ASP A 934 18.77 -24.84 18.14
C ASP A 934 17.61 -24.05 18.76
N PRO A 935 16.39 -24.16 18.20
CA PRO A 935 15.19 -23.55 18.76
C PRO A 935 14.90 -24.05 20.17
N VAL A 936 14.49 -23.13 21.03
CA VAL A 936 14.13 -23.34 22.42
C VAL A 936 12.72 -22.81 22.66
N VAL A 937 11.98 -23.48 23.55
CA VAL A 937 10.69 -23.01 24.03
C VAL A 937 10.80 -22.45 25.46
N PRO A 938 10.08 -21.35 25.79
CA PRO A 938 9.93 -20.90 27.16
C PRO A 938 8.93 -21.82 27.86
N TYR A 939 9.27 -22.21 29.08
CA TYR A 939 8.37 -22.91 29.99
C TYR A 939 7.81 -21.92 31.01
N ARG A 940 6.74 -22.29 31.72
CA ARG A 940 6.27 -21.52 32.88
C ARG A 940 6.34 -22.36 34.14
N GLU A 941 6.75 -21.74 35.24
CA GLU A 941 6.68 -22.37 36.56
C GLU A 941 5.29 -22.18 37.15
N THR A 942 4.79 -23.16 37.89
CA THR A 942 3.53 -23.06 38.63
C THR A 942 3.59 -23.89 39.91
N VAL A 943 2.51 -23.89 40.68
CA VAL A 943 2.34 -24.75 41.86
C VAL A 943 1.12 -25.64 41.66
N LYS A 944 1.18 -26.90 42.14
CA LYS A 944 0.08 -27.87 41.93
C LYS A 944 -0.88 -27.92 43.11
N THR A 945 -0.41 -27.61 44.32
CA THR A 945 -1.18 -27.73 45.56
C THR A 945 -0.98 -26.50 46.43
N GLU A 946 -1.78 -26.34 47.49
CA GLU A 946 -1.48 -25.34 48.52
C GLU A 946 -0.18 -25.73 49.26
N SER A 947 0.64 -24.72 49.62
CA SER A 947 1.82 -24.92 50.45
C SER A 947 1.51 -25.78 51.68
N SER A 948 2.22 -26.91 51.80
CA SER A 948 2.06 -27.88 52.89
C SER A 948 2.23 -27.28 54.29
N ILE A 949 3.10 -26.28 54.44
CA ILE A 949 3.28 -25.47 55.65
C ILE A 949 3.36 -23.99 55.30
N VAL A 950 3.24 -23.12 56.31
CA VAL A 950 3.43 -21.67 56.15
C VAL A 950 4.92 -21.37 55.95
N ALA A 951 5.26 -20.70 54.86
CA ALA A 951 6.63 -20.26 54.60
C ALA A 951 6.96 -19.01 55.42
N LEU A 952 8.03 -19.07 56.20
CA LEU A 952 8.55 -17.96 56.98
C LEU A 952 9.88 -17.49 56.40
N SER A 953 10.04 -16.17 56.25
CA SER A 953 11.35 -15.56 56.03
C SER A 953 11.57 -14.36 56.97
N LYS A 954 12.81 -14.20 57.43
CA LYS A 954 13.30 -13.13 58.29
C LYS A 954 14.07 -12.09 57.45
N SER A 955 13.97 -10.82 57.83
CA SER A 955 14.79 -9.77 57.21
C SER A 955 16.27 -9.90 57.53
N PRO A 956 17.16 -9.30 56.72
CA PRO A 956 18.61 -9.28 57.01
C PRO A 956 18.92 -8.75 58.43
N ASN A 957 18.16 -7.76 58.90
CA ASN A 957 18.25 -7.25 60.28
C ASN A 957 17.54 -8.13 61.34
N LYS A 958 16.92 -9.24 60.94
CA LYS A 958 16.19 -10.23 61.77
C LYS A 958 14.98 -9.71 62.54
N HIS A 959 14.59 -8.45 62.35
CA HIS A 959 13.49 -7.83 63.07
C HIS A 959 12.13 -8.00 62.39
N ASN A 960 12.10 -8.10 61.06
CA ASN A 960 10.87 -8.30 60.31
C ASN A 960 10.71 -9.76 59.91
N ARG A 961 9.47 -10.26 59.94
CA ARG A 961 9.12 -11.64 59.62
C ARG A 961 7.89 -11.64 58.72
N LEU A 962 7.96 -12.34 57.60
CA LEU A 962 6.86 -12.50 56.66
C LEU A 962 6.41 -13.96 56.63
N PHE A 963 5.10 -14.18 56.79
CA PHE A 963 4.47 -15.49 56.76
C PHE A 963 3.56 -15.58 55.54
N VAL A 964 3.86 -16.49 54.61
CA VAL A 964 3.16 -16.58 53.33
C VAL A 964 2.84 -18.01 52.94
N LYS A 965 1.81 -18.18 52.11
CA LYS A 965 1.47 -19.46 51.45
C LYS A 965 1.20 -19.23 49.97
N ALA A 966 1.58 -20.19 49.14
CA ALA A 966 1.27 -20.24 47.72
C ALA A 966 0.17 -21.26 47.47
N LEU A 967 -0.72 -20.94 46.53
CA LEU A 967 -1.82 -21.79 46.08
C LEU A 967 -1.93 -21.70 44.55
N PRO A 968 -2.40 -22.76 43.87
CA PRO A 968 -2.72 -22.68 42.45
C PRO A 968 -3.89 -21.73 42.22
N LEU A 969 -3.87 -21.04 41.08
CA LEU A 969 -5.04 -20.37 40.51
C LEU A 969 -5.72 -21.31 39.51
N ASP A 970 -7.05 -21.21 39.44
CA ASP A 970 -7.82 -21.91 38.42
C ASP A 970 -7.42 -21.44 37.02
N ASP A 971 -7.38 -22.38 36.07
CA ASP A 971 -6.93 -22.09 34.71
C ASP A 971 -7.89 -21.14 33.98
N GLU A 972 -9.20 -21.21 34.25
CA GLU A 972 -10.19 -20.28 33.70
C GLU A 972 -9.92 -18.83 34.14
N LEU A 973 -9.61 -18.62 35.42
CA LEU A 973 -9.24 -17.30 35.93
C LEU A 973 -7.90 -16.84 35.35
N THR A 974 -6.93 -17.75 35.25
CA THR A 974 -5.61 -17.46 34.66
C THR A 974 -5.76 -16.96 33.22
N LYS A 975 -6.59 -17.65 32.41
CA LYS A 975 -6.95 -17.25 31.04
C LYS A 975 -7.72 -15.93 30.99
N ALA A 976 -8.62 -15.68 31.94
CA ALA A 976 -9.38 -14.42 32.01
C ALA A 976 -8.50 -13.20 32.32
N ILE A 977 -7.46 -13.39 33.15
CA ILE A 977 -6.46 -12.35 33.44
C ILE A 977 -5.61 -12.06 32.20
N GLU A 978 -5.08 -13.10 31.54
CA GLU A 978 -4.31 -12.97 30.30
C GLU A 978 -5.15 -12.37 29.16
N GLY A 979 -6.42 -12.76 29.06
CA GLY A 979 -7.41 -12.21 28.13
C GLY A 979 -7.85 -10.78 28.49
N GLY A 980 -7.49 -10.28 29.67
CA GLY A 980 -7.78 -8.93 30.14
C GLY A 980 -9.24 -8.68 30.49
N THR A 981 -10.04 -9.73 30.70
CA THR A 981 -11.39 -9.64 31.30
C THR A 981 -11.30 -9.22 32.76
N VAL A 982 -10.24 -9.67 33.45
CA VAL A 982 -9.89 -9.27 34.81
C VAL A 982 -8.54 -8.57 34.76
N ASN A 983 -8.49 -7.28 35.14
CA ASN A 983 -7.28 -6.48 35.06
C ASN A 983 -6.95 -5.79 36.38
N ALA A 984 -5.66 -5.51 36.59
CA ALA A 984 -5.15 -4.70 37.69
C ALA A 984 -5.74 -3.28 37.71
N ARG A 985 -6.04 -2.72 36.52
CA ARG A 985 -6.59 -1.36 36.35
C ARG A 985 -8.07 -1.22 36.68
N ASP A 986 -8.81 -2.32 36.76
CA ASP A 986 -10.26 -2.28 37.01
C ASP A 986 -10.55 -1.76 38.42
N ASP A 987 -11.72 -1.14 38.61
CA ASP A 987 -12.19 -0.77 39.94
C ASP A 987 -12.23 -2.01 40.83
N PHE A 988 -11.55 -1.93 41.96
CA PHE A 988 -11.33 -3.08 42.83
C PHE A 988 -12.62 -3.67 43.42
N LYS A 989 -13.72 -2.89 43.51
CA LYS A 989 -15.01 -3.40 43.98
C LYS A 989 -15.74 -4.15 42.89
N LEU A 990 -15.72 -3.65 41.65
CA LEU A 990 -16.30 -4.33 40.49
C LEU A 990 -15.54 -5.62 40.20
N ARG A 991 -14.22 -5.56 40.16
CA ARG A 991 -13.36 -6.73 40.00
C ARG A 991 -13.63 -7.79 41.08
N ALA A 992 -13.79 -7.37 42.32
CA ALA A 992 -14.08 -8.31 43.41
C ALA A 992 -15.45 -9.00 43.29
N ARG A 993 -16.45 -8.36 42.66
CA ARG A 993 -17.73 -9.00 42.38
C ARG A 993 -17.58 -10.02 41.25
N VAL A 994 -16.95 -9.63 40.14
CA VAL A 994 -16.67 -10.54 39.01
C VAL A 994 -15.93 -11.79 39.48
N LEU A 995 -14.88 -11.62 40.29
CA LEU A 995 -14.13 -12.74 40.87
C LEU A 995 -15.00 -13.66 41.75
N ALA A 996 -15.94 -13.11 42.50
CA ALA A 996 -16.80 -13.90 43.37
C ALA A 996 -17.93 -14.60 42.61
N ASP A 997 -18.58 -13.89 41.69
CA ASP A 997 -19.75 -14.36 40.95
C ASP A 997 -19.35 -15.40 39.88
N ASP A 998 -18.25 -15.17 39.15
CA ASP A 998 -17.86 -15.98 38.00
C ASP A 998 -16.77 -17.02 38.32
N TYR A 999 -15.94 -16.76 39.34
CA TYR A 999 -14.76 -17.60 39.66
C TYR A 999 -14.74 -18.10 41.10
N GLY A 1000 -15.82 -17.94 41.86
CA GLY A 1000 -15.97 -18.52 43.20
C GLY A 1000 -15.03 -17.94 44.28
N TRP A 1001 -14.47 -16.74 44.09
CA TRP A 1001 -13.61 -16.10 45.08
C TRP A 1001 -14.38 -15.51 46.26
N ASP A 1002 -13.74 -15.47 47.43
CA ASP A 1002 -14.23 -14.64 48.52
C ASP A 1002 -14.09 -13.15 48.18
N VAL A 1003 -15.19 -12.40 48.35
CA VAL A 1003 -15.27 -10.97 48.01
C VAL A 1003 -14.30 -10.13 48.85
N ALA A 1004 -14.04 -10.52 50.11
CA ALA A 1004 -13.12 -9.77 50.97
C ALA A 1004 -11.66 -9.97 50.53
N ASP A 1005 -11.28 -11.19 50.17
CA ASP A 1005 -9.96 -11.50 49.61
C ASP A 1005 -9.75 -10.81 48.26
N ALA A 1006 -10.76 -10.85 47.37
CA ALA A 1006 -10.69 -10.25 46.05
C ALA A 1006 -10.51 -8.71 46.09
N ARG A 1007 -11.03 -8.05 47.14
CA ARG A 1007 -10.79 -6.61 47.39
C ARG A 1007 -9.38 -6.31 47.92
N LYS A 1008 -8.72 -7.31 48.50
CA LYS A 1008 -7.39 -7.19 49.11
C LYS A 1008 -6.25 -7.70 48.20
N ILE A 1009 -6.51 -7.88 46.91
CA ILE A 1009 -5.46 -8.10 45.91
C ILE A 1009 -4.55 -6.86 45.87
N TRP A 1010 -3.27 -7.06 46.18
CA TRP A 1010 -2.26 -6.01 46.17
C TRP A 1010 -1.72 -5.74 44.77
N CYS A 1011 -1.42 -6.79 44.01
CA CYS A 1011 -0.96 -6.69 42.64
C CYS A 1011 -1.14 -8.00 41.87
N PHE A 1012 -1.08 -7.86 40.55
CA PHE A 1012 -0.93 -8.93 39.57
C PHE A 1012 0.56 -9.02 39.20
N GLY A 1013 1.11 -10.19 38.88
CA GLY A 1013 2.52 -10.33 38.52
C GLY A 1013 2.77 -11.45 37.50
N PRO A 1014 3.89 -11.44 36.77
CA PRO A 1014 4.87 -10.34 36.68
C PRO A 1014 4.33 -9.13 35.89
N ASP A 1015 5.10 -8.05 35.88
CA ASP A 1015 4.85 -6.80 35.13
C ASP A 1015 3.46 -6.16 35.34
N THR A 1016 2.86 -6.33 36.53
CA THR A 1016 1.54 -5.77 36.92
C THR A 1016 0.32 -6.29 36.15
N THR A 1017 0.51 -7.15 35.15
CA THR A 1017 -0.57 -7.70 34.31
C THR A 1017 -0.56 -9.23 34.24
N GLY A 1018 0.51 -9.88 34.72
CA GLY A 1018 0.63 -11.33 34.67
C GLY A 1018 -0.38 -12.06 35.56
N PRO A 1019 -0.68 -13.33 35.27
CA PRO A 1019 -1.73 -14.10 35.93
C PRO A 1019 -1.25 -14.73 37.24
N ASN A 1020 -0.66 -13.92 38.13
CA ASN A 1020 -0.31 -14.30 39.48
C ASN A 1020 -0.79 -13.23 40.46
N LEU A 1021 -1.35 -13.62 41.60
CA LEU A 1021 -1.99 -12.70 42.53
C LEU A 1021 -1.27 -12.66 43.87
N LEU A 1022 -0.93 -11.46 44.35
CA LEU A 1022 -0.53 -11.23 45.73
C LEU A 1022 -1.73 -10.72 46.52
N VAL A 1023 -2.12 -11.44 47.57
CA VAL A 1023 -3.33 -11.16 48.35
C VAL A 1023 -2.99 -10.98 49.82
N ASP A 1024 -3.52 -9.92 50.42
CA ASP A 1024 -3.45 -9.70 51.87
C ASP A 1024 -4.61 -10.38 52.57
N VAL A 1025 -4.28 -11.37 53.41
CA VAL A 1025 -5.25 -12.08 54.26
C VAL A 1025 -4.94 -11.87 55.75
N THR A 1026 -4.09 -10.89 56.08
CA THR A 1026 -3.70 -10.55 57.45
C THR A 1026 -4.86 -9.95 58.25
N LYS A 1027 -4.76 -10.04 59.59
CA LYS A 1027 -5.75 -9.47 60.53
C LYS A 1027 -5.04 -8.70 61.64
N GLY A 1028 -5.30 -7.40 61.74
CA GLY A 1028 -4.84 -6.58 62.88
C GLY A 1028 -3.35 -6.19 62.88
N VAL A 1029 -2.65 -6.32 61.75
CA VAL A 1029 -1.22 -6.00 61.63
C VAL A 1029 -1.00 -4.49 61.49
N GLN A 1030 -0.19 -3.90 62.37
CA GLN A 1030 0.19 -2.50 62.32
C GLN A 1030 1.26 -2.26 61.24
N PHE A 1031 1.28 -1.06 60.64
CA PHE A 1031 2.27 -0.62 59.65
C PHE A 1031 2.31 -1.40 58.32
N LEU A 1032 1.34 -2.28 58.05
CA LEU A 1032 1.28 -3.11 56.85
C LEU A 1032 1.31 -2.31 55.54
N ASN A 1033 0.63 -1.15 55.51
CA ASN A 1033 0.58 -0.28 54.33
C ASN A 1033 1.96 0.29 53.94
N GLU A 1034 2.89 0.43 54.88
CA GLU A 1034 4.24 0.96 54.60
C GLU A 1034 5.09 -0.04 53.82
N ILE A 1035 4.86 -1.34 54.02
CA ILE A 1035 5.65 -2.40 53.36
C ILE A 1035 5.02 -2.88 52.05
N LYS A 1036 3.77 -2.51 51.77
CA LYS A 1036 3.00 -2.95 50.58
C LYS A 1036 3.79 -2.78 49.29
N TYR A 1037 4.35 -1.59 49.05
CA TYR A 1037 5.13 -1.32 47.83
C TYR A 1037 6.36 -2.23 47.70
N SER A 1038 7.05 -2.50 48.82
CA SER A 1038 8.21 -3.38 48.85
C SER A 1038 7.82 -4.83 48.60
N CYS A 1039 6.70 -5.30 49.16
CA CYS A 1039 6.18 -6.64 48.89
C CYS A 1039 5.74 -6.81 47.44
N VAL A 1040 5.06 -5.80 46.87
CA VAL A 1040 4.68 -5.78 45.46
C VAL A 1040 5.92 -5.87 44.58
N ALA A 1041 6.93 -5.03 44.79
CA ALA A 1041 8.19 -5.07 44.02
C ALA A 1041 8.89 -6.44 44.11
N ALA A 1042 8.93 -7.03 45.31
CA ALA A 1042 9.48 -8.36 45.51
C ALA A 1042 8.70 -9.45 44.79
N PHE A 1043 7.37 -9.37 44.79
CA PHE A 1043 6.50 -10.32 44.11
C PHE A 1043 6.60 -10.23 42.60
N GLN A 1044 6.71 -9.02 42.02
CA GLN A 1044 6.99 -8.84 40.59
C GLN A 1044 8.30 -9.53 40.20
N TRP A 1045 9.33 -9.37 41.02
CA TRP A 1045 10.63 -10.01 40.78
C TRP A 1045 10.55 -11.54 40.93
N ALA A 1046 9.96 -12.02 42.03
CA ALA A 1046 9.83 -13.45 42.31
C ALA A 1046 9.03 -14.18 41.24
N THR A 1047 7.96 -13.58 40.72
CA THR A 1047 7.14 -14.18 39.65
C THR A 1047 7.76 -14.05 38.27
N LYS A 1048 8.71 -13.13 38.07
CA LYS A 1048 9.44 -12.99 36.80
C LYS A 1048 10.47 -14.08 36.60
N GLU A 1049 11.19 -14.43 37.66
CA GLU A 1049 12.24 -15.45 37.63
C GLU A 1049 11.73 -16.80 38.13
N GLY A 1050 10.80 -16.95 39.08
CA GLY A 1050 10.50 -18.30 39.60
C GLY A 1050 11.66 -18.91 40.39
N VAL A 1051 11.51 -20.14 40.89
CA VAL A 1051 12.46 -20.76 41.86
C VAL A 1051 13.19 -21.97 41.29
N CYS A 1052 12.57 -22.71 40.37
CA CYS A 1052 13.08 -23.98 39.87
C CYS A 1052 14.09 -23.78 38.73
N ALA A 1053 13.68 -23.15 37.64
CA ALA A 1053 14.44 -23.01 36.40
C ALA A 1053 14.76 -21.55 36.04
N GLU A 1054 14.44 -20.64 36.93
CA GLU A 1054 14.40 -19.20 36.69
C GLU A 1054 13.50 -18.82 35.48
N GLU A 1055 12.40 -19.54 35.28
CA GLU A 1055 11.35 -19.24 34.28
C GLU A 1055 10.16 -18.51 34.92
N SER A 1056 9.50 -17.62 34.16
CA SER A 1056 8.41 -16.85 34.76
C SER A 1056 7.25 -17.73 35.23
N VAL A 1057 6.69 -17.34 36.36
CA VAL A 1057 5.64 -18.07 37.05
C VAL A 1057 4.28 -17.76 36.42
N ARG A 1058 3.38 -18.74 36.37
CA ARG A 1058 2.02 -18.61 35.85
C ARG A 1058 1.01 -19.30 36.78
N GLY A 1059 -0.11 -18.64 37.03
CA GLY A 1059 -1.25 -19.25 37.71
C GLY A 1059 -1.03 -19.49 39.20
N ILE A 1060 -0.36 -18.58 39.92
CA ILE A 1060 -0.19 -18.72 41.37
C ILE A 1060 -0.86 -17.59 42.16
N ARG A 1061 -1.40 -17.94 43.32
CA ARG A 1061 -1.88 -17.02 44.35
C ARG A 1061 -0.96 -17.10 45.56
N VAL A 1062 -0.41 -15.97 45.99
CA VAL A 1062 0.38 -15.87 47.23
C VAL A 1062 -0.38 -15.07 48.26
N ASN A 1063 -0.70 -15.71 49.38
CA ASN A 1063 -1.39 -15.12 50.51
C ASN A 1063 -0.38 -14.68 51.56
N VAL A 1064 -0.41 -13.40 51.94
CA VAL A 1064 0.30 -12.87 53.11
C VAL A 1064 -0.58 -13.13 54.34
N LEU A 1065 -0.17 -14.08 55.18
CA LEU A 1065 -0.95 -14.55 56.33
C LEU A 1065 -0.72 -13.69 57.57
N ASP A 1066 0.55 -13.38 57.84
CA ASP A 1066 0.94 -12.58 59.00
C ASP A 1066 2.27 -11.86 58.73
N VAL A 1067 2.52 -10.78 59.47
CA VAL A 1067 3.77 -10.02 59.41
C VAL A 1067 4.14 -9.53 60.80
N THR A 1068 5.38 -9.81 61.24
CA THR A 1068 5.97 -9.14 62.39
C THR A 1068 6.85 -8.00 61.89
N LEU A 1069 6.55 -6.77 62.31
CA LEU A 1069 7.30 -5.56 61.92
C LEU A 1069 7.84 -4.82 63.14
N LEU A 1070 9.06 -4.30 63.04
CA LEU A 1070 9.59 -3.38 64.04
C LEU A 1070 8.87 -2.02 63.95
N SER A 1071 8.72 -1.31 65.07
CA SER A 1071 8.00 -0.03 65.15
C SER A 1071 8.65 1.09 64.31
N ASP A 1072 9.98 1.09 64.21
CA ASP A 1072 10.74 2.14 63.51
C ASP A 1072 10.79 1.91 61.99
N SER A 1073 10.35 2.91 61.23
CA SER A 1073 10.25 2.87 59.77
C SER A 1073 11.60 2.68 59.05
N ILE A 1074 12.70 3.15 59.65
CA ILE A 1074 14.07 2.99 59.12
C ILE A 1074 14.43 1.50 58.95
N HIS A 1075 13.93 0.64 59.84
CA HIS A 1075 14.20 -0.79 59.82
C HIS A 1075 13.23 -1.59 58.94
N ARG A 1076 12.29 -0.91 58.26
CA ARG A 1076 11.28 -1.48 57.33
C ARG A 1076 11.49 -1.04 55.88
N GLY A 1077 12.62 -0.41 55.56
CA GLY A 1077 12.94 0.04 54.21
C GLY A 1077 13.00 -1.09 53.18
N GLY A 1078 12.92 -0.74 51.89
CA GLY A 1078 12.87 -1.72 50.78
C GLY A 1078 14.02 -2.72 50.79
N GLY A 1079 15.23 -2.31 51.17
CA GLY A 1079 16.39 -3.21 51.29
C GLY A 1079 16.23 -4.32 52.35
N GLN A 1080 15.28 -4.20 53.28
CA GLN A 1080 14.97 -5.24 54.26
C GLN A 1080 13.79 -6.11 53.82
N ILE A 1081 12.72 -5.50 53.29
CA ILE A 1081 11.48 -6.21 52.98
C ILE A 1081 11.53 -6.94 51.64
N ILE A 1082 12.13 -6.33 50.61
CA ILE A 1082 12.19 -6.92 49.26
C ILE A 1082 12.85 -8.30 49.25
N PRO A 1083 14.08 -8.48 49.77
CA PRO A 1083 14.70 -9.81 49.78
C PRO A 1083 13.93 -10.82 50.62
N THR A 1084 13.32 -10.40 51.74
CA THR A 1084 12.55 -11.29 52.61
C THR A 1084 11.27 -11.78 51.95
N MET A 1085 10.51 -10.88 51.32
CA MET A 1085 9.28 -11.27 50.62
C MET A 1085 9.59 -12.16 49.42
N ARG A 1086 10.69 -11.90 48.69
CA ARG A 1086 11.14 -12.76 47.59
C ARG A 1086 11.49 -14.16 48.08
N ARG A 1087 12.31 -14.28 49.13
CA ARG A 1087 12.65 -15.58 49.76
C ARG A 1087 11.40 -16.30 50.27
N ALA A 1088 10.51 -15.59 50.96
CA ALA A 1088 9.27 -16.17 51.48
C ALA A 1088 8.38 -16.73 50.34
N THR A 1089 8.29 -16.01 49.22
CA THR A 1089 7.55 -16.44 48.03
C THR A 1089 8.16 -17.72 47.44
N TYR A 1090 9.47 -17.77 47.24
CA TYR A 1090 10.16 -18.97 46.74
C TYR A 1090 10.01 -20.18 47.66
N ALA A 1091 10.14 -19.98 48.98
CA ALA A 1091 9.90 -21.03 49.96
C ALA A 1091 8.46 -21.56 49.87
N ALA A 1092 7.47 -20.67 49.74
CA ALA A 1092 6.07 -21.08 49.59
C ALA A 1092 5.81 -21.86 48.30
N CYS A 1093 6.41 -21.48 47.18
CA CYS A 1093 6.30 -22.21 45.91
C CYS A 1093 6.91 -23.61 45.99
N LEU A 1094 8.09 -23.76 46.61
CA LEU A 1094 8.71 -25.07 46.81
C LEU A 1094 7.87 -26.00 47.70
N LEU A 1095 7.16 -25.44 48.68
CA LEU A 1095 6.27 -26.17 49.59
C LEU A 1095 4.91 -26.54 48.97
N ALA A 1096 4.58 -25.98 47.81
CA ALA A 1096 3.29 -26.07 47.12
C ALA A 1096 3.32 -27.06 45.94
N THR A 1097 4.26 -28.02 45.96
CA THR A 1097 4.53 -28.97 44.88
C THR A 1097 4.75 -28.22 43.55
N PRO A 1098 5.96 -27.71 43.29
CA PRO A 1098 6.22 -26.96 42.06
C PRO A 1098 5.91 -27.82 40.82
N GLY A 1099 5.52 -27.17 39.74
CA GLY A 1099 5.23 -27.79 38.46
C GLY A 1099 5.76 -26.95 37.31
N LEU A 1100 5.95 -27.59 36.16
CA LEU A 1100 6.31 -26.92 34.92
C LEU A 1100 5.13 -27.00 33.95
N GLN A 1101 4.82 -25.90 33.29
CA GLN A 1101 3.86 -25.85 32.19
C GLN A 1101 4.61 -25.71 30.87
N GLU A 1102 4.28 -26.58 29.92
CA GLU A 1102 4.77 -26.51 28.55
C GLU A 1102 3.73 -25.83 27.63
N PRO A 1103 4.17 -25.07 26.61
CA PRO A 1103 3.25 -24.47 25.66
C PRO A 1103 2.75 -25.54 24.67
N ILE A 1104 1.45 -25.49 24.35
CA ILE A 1104 0.77 -26.42 23.44
C ILE A 1104 0.25 -25.69 22.20
N TYR A 1105 0.53 -26.25 21.04
CA TYR A 1105 -0.10 -25.89 19.77
C TYR A 1105 -1.41 -26.65 19.56
N LEU A 1106 -2.42 -25.93 19.05
CA LEU A 1106 -3.48 -26.54 18.28
C LEU A 1106 -2.96 -26.73 16.86
N VAL A 1107 -2.89 -27.97 16.41
CA VAL A 1107 -2.48 -28.36 15.07
C VAL A 1107 -3.71 -28.71 14.25
N GLU A 1108 -3.87 -28.07 13.10
CA GLU A 1108 -4.83 -28.47 12.09
C GLU A 1108 -4.12 -29.00 10.87
N ILE A 1109 -4.51 -30.21 10.44
CA ILE A 1109 -3.94 -30.87 9.29
C ILE A 1109 -5.08 -31.20 8.35
N GLN A 1110 -4.99 -30.67 7.13
CA GLN A 1110 -5.85 -31.07 6.04
C GLN A 1110 -5.11 -32.09 5.18
N CYS A 1111 -5.75 -33.23 4.93
CA CYS A 1111 -5.16 -34.30 4.13
C CYS A 1111 -6.26 -35.12 3.42
N PRO A 1112 -5.93 -35.82 2.32
CA PRO A 1112 -6.82 -36.82 1.74
C PRO A 1112 -6.90 -38.05 2.65
N GLU A 1113 -7.94 -38.86 2.47
CA GLU A 1113 -8.15 -40.11 3.22
C GLU A 1113 -6.93 -41.03 3.21
N SER A 1114 -6.23 -41.12 2.07
CA SER A 1114 -5.02 -41.93 1.91
C SER A 1114 -3.85 -41.52 2.80
N ALA A 1115 -3.81 -40.27 3.27
CA ALA A 1115 -2.71 -39.72 4.04
C ALA A 1115 -2.98 -39.68 5.56
N ILE A 1116 -4.19 -39.99 6.02
CA ILE A 1116 -4.58 -39.95 7.44
C ILE A 1116 -3.65 -40.81 8.31
N GLY A 1117 -3.35 -42.04 7.88
CA GLY A 1117 -2.49 -42.95 8.64
C GLY A 1117 -1.08 -42.39 8.86
N ALA A 1118 -0.50 -41.74 7.85
CA ALA A 1118 0.79 -41.09 7.95
C ALA A 1118 0.76 -39.87 8.90
N VAL A 1119 -0.32 -39.08 8.87
CA VAL A 1119 -0.53 -37.96 9.79
C VAL A 1119 -0.58 -38.42 11.25
N HIS A 1120 -1.35 -39.49 11.54
CA HIS A 1120 -1.43 -40.06 12.89
C HIS A 1120 -0.07 -40.59 13.37
N SER A 1121 0.72 -41.25 12.52
CA SER A 1121 2.07 -41.70 12.89
C SER A 1121 2.95 -40.52 13.31
N CYS A 1122 3.03 -39.49 12.47
CA CYS A 1122 3.84 -38.30 12.75
C CYS A 1122 3.41 -37.57 14.03
N LEU A 1123 2.11 -37.46 14.30
CA LEU A 1123 1.62 -36.81 15.53
C LEU A 1123 1.91 -37.66 16.77
N ASN A 1124 1.67 -38.97 16.72
CA ASN A 1124 1.87 -39.86 17.87
C ASN A 1124 3.34 -39.95 18.29
N GLU A 1125 4.26 -39.99 17.33
CA GLU A 1125 5.72 -39.96 17.60
C GLU A 1125 6.16 -38.70 18.35
N ARG A 1126 5.39 -37.61 18.23
CA ARG A 1126 5.67 -36.28 18.77
C ARG A 1126 4.78 -35.90 19.97
N ARG A 1127 4.22 -36.89 20.67
CA ARG A 1127 3.26 -36.69 21.79
C ARG A 1127 1.99 -35.92 21.41
N GLY A 1128 1.65 -35.88 20.12
CA GLY A 1128 0.45 -35.23 19.61
C GLY A 1128 -0.82 -36.01 19.95
N GLN A 1129 -1.87 -35.32 20.37
CA GLN A 1129 -3.16 -35.92 20.75
C GLN A 1129 -4.26 -35.46 19.78
N VAL A 1130 -4.70 -36.36 18.91
CA VAL A 1130 -5.82 -36.10 17.98
C VAL A 1130 -7.13 -36.18 18.75
N PHE A 1131 -7.93 -35.11 18.73
CA PHE A 1131 -9.23 -35.06 19.41
C PHE A 1131 -10.41 -34.83 18.46
N SER A 1132 -10.16 -34.46 17.20
CA SER A 1132 -11.20 -34.32 16.19
C SER A 1132 -10.68 -34.76 14.83
N GLU A 1133 -11.44 -35.64 14.19
CA GLU A 1133 -11.24 -36.07 12.82
C GLU A 1133 -12.59 -36.01 12.11
N LYS A 1134 -12.71 -35.15 11.10
CA LYS A 1134 -13.97 -34.95 10.38
C LYS A 1134 -13.73 -34.90 8.88
N GLN A 1135 -14.49 -35.70 8.14
CA GLN A 1135 -14.56 -35.58 6.68
C GLN A 1135 -15.30 -34.29 6.31
N ARG A 1136 -14.78 -33.55 5.34
CA ARG A 1136 -15.47 -32.37 4.81
C ARG A 1136 -16.57 -32.78 3.84
N PRO A 1137 -17.85 -32.45 4.12
CA PRO A 1137 -18.97 -32.85 3.26
C PRO A 1137 -18.78 -32.37 1.81
N GLY A 1138 -18.90 -33.28 0.85
CA GLY A 1138 -18.76 -32.96 -0.58
C GLY A 1138 -17.32 -32.95 -1.10
N THR A 1139 -16.32 -33.26 -0.28
CA THR A 1139 -14.91 -33.39 -0.70
C THR A 1139 -14.28 -34.68 -0.15
N PRO A 1140 -13.26 -35.23 -0.81
CA PRO A 1140 -12.50 -36.38 -0.29
C PRO A 1140 -11.49 -36.01 0.81
N MET A 1141 -11.51 -34.77 1.31
CA MET A 1141 -10.54 -34.25 2.27
C MET A 1141 -11.03 -34.42 3.71
N PHE A 1142 -10.09 -34.72 4.60
CA PHE A 1142 -10.28 -34.79 6.03
C PHE A 1142 -9.59 -33.61 6.72
N MET A 1143 -10.20 -33.16 7.81
CA MET A 1143 -9.63 -32.19 8.73
C MET A 1143 -9.36 -32.88 10.07
N ILE A 1144 -8.09 -32.94 10.43
CA ILE A 1144 -7.59 -33.51 11.68
C ILE A 1144 -7.19 -32.34 12.59
N LYS A 1145 -7.72 -32.31 13.81
CA LYS A 1145 -7.29 -31.36 14.86
C LYS A 1145 -6.63 -32.13 16.01
N ALA A 1146 -5.46 -31.64 16.42
CA ALA A 1146 -4.68 -32.25 17.48
C ALA A 1146 -4.05 -31.20 18.40
N TYR A 1147 -3.75 -31.59 19.63
CA TYR A 1147 -2.85 -30.85 20.51
C TYR A 1147 -1.43 -31.37 20.37
N LEU A 1148 -0.44 -30.49 20.29
CA LEU A 1148 0.97 -30.85 20.13
C LEU A 1148 1.85 -29.94 20.99
N PRO A 1149 2.72 -30.49 21.86
CA PRO A 1149 3.69 -29.68 22.58
C PRO A 1149 4.62 -28.93 21.61
N VAL A 1150 4.85 -27.63 21.85
CA VAL A 1150 5.64 -26.79 20.93
C VAL A 1150 7.07 -27.34 20.77
N ALA A 1151 7.67 -27.88 21.83
CA ALA A 1151 9.01 -28.48 21.77
C ALA A 1151 9.09 -29.65 20.77
N GLU A 1152 8.00 -30.40 20.61
CA GLU A 1152 7.92 -31.56 19.70
C GLU A 1152 7.48 -31.15 18.29
N SER A 1153 7.14 -29.87 18.07
CA SER A 1153 6.66 -29.38 16.78
C SER A 1153 7.77 -29.09 15.76
N PHE A 1154 9.02 -28.95 16.21
CA PHE A 1154 10.15 -28.60 15.35
C PHE A 1154 10.38 -29.66 14.27
N GLY A 1155 10.40 -29.22 13.00
CA GLY A 1155 10.55 -30.11 11.86
C GLY A 1155 9.30 -30.92 11.48
N LEU A 1156 8.16 -30.74 12.16
CA LEU A 1156 6.89 -31.41 11.82
C LEU A 1156 6.50 -31.19 10.36
N HIS A 1157 6.69 -29.97 9.85
CA HIS A 1157 6.30 -29.61 8.49
C HIS A 1157 7.04 -30.45 7.43
N GLY A 1158 8.36 -30.56 7.53
CA GLY A 1158 9.18 -31.32 6.58
C GLY A 1158 8.92 -32.82 6.64
N GLU A 1159 8.71 -33.36 7.85
CA GLU A 1159 8.39 -34.77 8.05
C GLU A 1159 6.98 -35.12 7.54
N LEU A 1160 5.98 -34.28 7.80
CA LEU A 1160 4.64 -34.50 7.32
C LEU A 1160 4.60 -34.44 5.79
N GLN A 1161 5.33 -33.50 5.17
CA GLN A 1161 5.45 -33.44 3.72
C GLN A 1161 6.12 -34.68 3.12
N SER A 1162 7.19 -35.19 3.75
CA SER A 1162 7.88 -36.38 3.23
C SER A 1162 7.01 -37.63 3.33
N HIS A 1163 6.33 -37.84 4.46
CA HIS A 1163 5.48 -39.01 4.70
C HIS A 1163 4.14 -38.97 3.95
N THR A 1164 3.68 -37.78 3.55
CA THR A 1164 2.41 -37.62 2.81
C THR A 1164 2.62 -37.24 1.34
N ALA A 1165 3.85 -37.27 0.83
CA ALA A 1165 4.20 -36.80 -0.51
C ALA A 1165 3.66 -35.39 -0.82
N GLY A 1166 3.69 -34.50 0.18
CA GLY A 1166 3.20 -33.13 0.11
C GLY A 1166 1.68 -32.97 0.14
N GLN A 1167 0.91 -34.03 0.41
CA GLN A 1167 -0.55 -34.00 0.42
C GLN A 1167 -1.17 -33.51 1.73
N ALA A 1168 -0.38 -33.43 2.81
CA ALA A 1168 -0.81 -32.89 4.09
C ALA A 1168 -0.02 -31.63 4.44
N PHE A 1169 -0.73 -30.61 4.92
CA PHE A 1169 -0.15 -29.35 5.36
C PHE A 1169 -0.57 -29.07 6.81
N PRO A 1170 0.37 -28.99 7.76
CA PRO A 1170 0.08 -28.66 9.14
C PRO A 1170 0.06 -27.16 9.37
N GLN A 1171 -0.91 -26.70 10.15
CA GLN A 1171 -0.92 -25.35 10.71
C GLN A 1171 -0.92 -25.42 12.22
N THR A 1172 0.02 -24.72 12.85
CA THR A 1172 0.20 -24.73 14.30
C THR A 1172 -0.14 -23.35 14.87
N VAL A 1173 -1.00 -23.32 15.89
CA VAL A 1173 -1.39 -22.07 16.57
C VAL A 1173 -1.21 -22.26 18.06
N PHE A 1174 -0.53 -21.33 18.73
CA PHE A 1174 -0.46 -21.36 20.21
C PHE A 1174 -1.87 -21.36 20.78
N ASN A 1175 -2.16 -22.35 21.62
CA ASN A 1175 -3.50 -22.55 22.16
C ASN A 1175 -3.55 -22.30 23.67
N HIS A 1176 -2.73 -23.03 24.45
CA HIS A 1176 -2.71 -22.91 25.89
C HIS A 1176 -1.38 -23.42 26.48
N TRP A 1177 -1.23 -23.23 27.79
CA TRP A 1177 -0.18 -23.83 28.60
C TRP A 1177 -0.72 -25.07 29.28
N GLU A 1178 -0.04 -26.20 29.14
CA GLU A 1178 -0.43 -27.47 29.75
C GLU A 1178 0.54 -27.86 30.86
N LEU A 1179 0.00 -28.37 31.97
CA LEU A 1179 0.79 -28.80 33.12
C LEU A 1179 1.45 -30.15 32.82
N MET A 1180 2.78 -30.21 32.92
CA MET A 1180 3.52 -31.46 32.75
C MET A 1180 3.29 -32.42 33.93
N ALA A 1181 3.29 -33.72 33.63
CA ALA A 1181 3.17 -34.79 34.62
C ALA A 1181 4.45 -34.91 35.49
N GLY A 1182 4.30 -35.11 36.80
CA GLY A 1182 5.43 -35.20 37.77
C GLY A 1182 5.82 -33.86 38.41
N SER A 1183 6.84 -33.84 39.26
CA SER A 1183 7.38 -32.63 39.89
C SER A 1183 8.86 -32.45 39.52
N PRO A 1184 9.36 -31.21 39.36
CA PRO A 1184 10.78 -30.98 39.09
C PRO A 1184 11.67 -31.36 40.29
N LEU A 1185 11.09 -31.60 41.46
CA LEU A 1185 11.80 -32.07 42.66
C LEU A 1185 11.97 -33.61 42.71
N ASP A 1186 11.31 -34.34 41.80
CA ASP A 1186 11.38 -35.80 41.75
C ASP A 1186 12.67 -36.23 41.06
N LYS A 1187 13.62 -36.78 41.84
CA LYS A 1187 14.94 -37.16 41.33
C LYS A 1187 14.88 -38.25 40.26
N GLY A 1188 15.61 -38.08 39.17
CA GLY A 1188 15.68 -38.99 38.02
C GLY A 1188 14.46 -38.93 37.10
N SER A 1189 13.60 -37.91 37.23
CA SER A 1189 12.47 -37.70 36.33
C SER A 1189 12.87 -36.89 35.10
N ASP A 1190 12.17 -37.08 33.98
CA ASP A 1190 12.35 -36.29 32.75
C ASP A 1190 12.19 -34.77 33.02
N MET A 1191 11.36 -34.40 34.00
CA MET A 1191 11.15 -33.01 34.41
C MET A 1191 12.36 -32.43 35.16
N GLU A 1192 13.00 -33.20 36.04
CA GLU A 1192 14.26 -32.79 36.68
C GLU A 1192 15.34 -32.60 35.62
N GLU A 1193 15.51 -33.55 34.69
CA GLU A 1193 16.48 -33.44 33.61
C GLU A 1193 16.26 -32.20 32.74
N LEU A 1194 15.01 -31.89 32.41
CA LEU A 1194 14.64 -30.69 31.66
C LEU A 1194 15.00 -29.42 32.44
N VAL A 1195 14.66 -29.34 33.74
CA VAL A 1195 15.00 -28.18 34.58
C VAL A 1195 16.52 -28.02 34.71
N VAL A 1196 17.25 -29.11 34.93
CA VAL A 1196 18.73 -29.12 34.98
C VAL A 1196 19.31 -28.60 33.67
N ARG A 1197 18.76 -29.00 32.52
CA ARG A 1197 19.17 -28.52 31.19
C ARG A 1197 18.94 -27.02 31.03
N ILE A 1198 17.75 -26.53 31.42
CA ILE A 1198 17.41 -25.10 31.38
C ILE A 1198 18.37 -24.30 32.28
N ARG A 1199 18.60 -24.75 33.52
CA ARG A 1199 19.50 -24.11 34.48
C ARG A 1199 20.93 -24.05 33.97
N THR A 1200 21.44 -25.16 33.44
CA THR A 1200 22.79 -25.25 32.87
C THR A 1200 22.95 -24.27 31.69
N ARG A 1201 21.96 -24.20 30.80
CA ARG A 1201 21.94 -23.23 29.69
C ARG A 1201 21.97 -21.78 30.20
N LYS A 1202 21.21 -21.47 31.25
CA LYS A 1202 21.19 -20.14 31.89
C LYS A 1202 22.45 -19.81 32.71
N GLY A 1203 23.43 -20.72 32.79
CA GLY A 1203 24.62 -20.53 33.64
C GLY A 1203 24.34 -20.62 35.14
N LEU A 1204 23.18 -21.18 35.53
CA LEU A 1204 22.80 -21.39 36.93
C LEU A 1204 23.40 -22.70 37.46
N LYS A 1205 23.43 -22.84 38.78
CA LYS A 1205 23.80 -24.12 39.41
C LYS A 1205 22.83 -25.22 38.91
N PRO A 1206 23.32 -26.37 38.41
CA PRO A 1206 22.46 -27.43 37.88
C PRO A 1206 21.38 -27.89 38.86
N GLU A 1207 21.72 -27.96 40.15
CA GLU A 1207 20.78 -28.35 41.22
C GLU A 1207 19.74 -27.25 41.48
N ILE A 1208 18.48 -27.68 41.67
CA ILE A 1208 17.39 -26.81 42.13
C ILE A 1208 17.67 -26.40 43.58
N PRO A 1209 17.52 -25.10 43.95
CA PRO A 1209 17.72 -24.66 45.32
C PRO A 1209 16.85 -25.44 46.32
N SER A 1210 17.46 -25.94 47.40
CA SER A 1210 16.72 -26.62 48.46
C SER A 1210 15.85 -25.64 49.26
N LEU A 1211 14.79 -26.14 49.87
CA LEU A 1211 13.90 -25.36 50.73
C LEU A 1211 14.66 -24.60 51.83
N ASP A 1212 15.69 -25.20 52.42
CA ASP A 1212 16.53 -24.61 53.47
C ASP A 1212 17.25 -23.33 53.04
N THR A 1213 17.38 -23.09 51.73
CA THR A 1213 17.93 -21.84 51.18
C THR A 1213 17.03 -20.63 51.50
N TYR A 1214 15.72 -20.84 51.48
CA TYR A 1214 14.72 -19.77 51.52
C TYR A 1214 13.87 -19.77 52.79
N TYR A 1215 13.69 -20.93 53.41
CA TYR A 1215 12.86 -21.12 54.59
C TYR A 1215 13.64 -20.85 55.89
N ASP A 1216 13.16 -19.92 56.71
CA ASP A 1216 13.74 -19.65 58.03
C ASP A 1216 12.90 -20.34 59.12
N LYS A 1217 13.54 -21.12 60.00
CA LYS A 1217 12.89 -21.68 61.19
C LYS A 1217 12.63 -20.58 62.22
N LEU A 1218 11.50 -20.68 62.93
CA LEU A 1218 11.08 -19.73 63.97
C LEU A 1218 12.16 -19.52 65.04
#